data_AF-A0A9X2GZ78-F1
#
_entry.id   AF-A0A9X2GZ78-F1
#
_cell.length_a   1.000
_cell.length_b   1.000
_cell.length_c   1.000
_cell.angle_alpha   90.00
_cell.angle_beta   90.00
_cell.angle_gamma   90.00
#
_symmetry.space_group_name_H-M   'P 1'
#
loop_
_entity.id
_entity.type
_entity.pdbx_description
1 polymer ?
#
loop_
_entity_poly.entity_id
_entity_poly.type
_entity_poly.pdbx_seq_one_letter_code
_entity_poly.pdbx_strand_id
1 'polypeptide(L)'
;MTATAANAAEPDFGPNVTIFDESWTADEISAALMAASTEAEFSQNRHQFFFKPGTYGSAAGEDDPGTATDIVNSELGYYQAVAGLGASPEDVRINGAIHVEPVRQCEANPWDCQQPGSLTRFWRSLSNVSINPIQRPVGIDADRPFPSGVTDPHQMRFAVSQAAPLRRVHIEGDLTVFGRVGEYASGGYLANSKVDGTIVTGSQQQWFTRNSTVGTWDGGVWNTVFSGVDGAPAQDFGPQAGGTVGNKTVIDETPINRESPFLYLDGDDYKVFVPKAKQDTRGHDWSTDASAGDSIDLSDFFIAKTGDTAAELNAALASGKNLLVTPGVYELDEALQVEDADTVVLGLGYASLVPTAGNAAIEVADVSGVKIAGLTVDAGLENSDVLVQVGPTGASVSDAADPTTLTDVFIRIGGPWAGKATTSIEVNSPNTLLDHIWAWRADHGDGVAWDSNTGDHGVVVNGDDVTALGLFVEHYQKNQVIWNGDGGRTIFYQSEIPYDPPTQAAYMDGDRKGYASYRVGDGVTSHLAQGLGVYSFFDQTINGGADIRVASGIQTPKSADVRFESMTSVFLNGTGGIEHIVNDAGAPAVGSFASPQLVSYPPADTTAPTVAIAANPATPPAGGTYTSKVVLTITGSDDYTPPPVLEVKVDSAAWKAVTGPIELGNGTHTVLARATDAAGNVSTEASWTGTVAIVVVPDVPLEVKAHTQCLDEKAYIVVSAVNKAALAADIRLTSDEGTVKFTKVAPGATVTYLWKVGKKVADGKATVAGYTWSAGVGKYSTYPAPYTGSTCK
;
A
#
# COMPACT_ATOMS: atom_id res chain seq x y z
N MET A 1 25.73 43.60 42.47
CA MET A 1 24.59 43.82 41.57
C MET A 1 25.01 43.34 40.19
N THR A 2 24.83 42.05 39.96
CA THR A 2 25.01 41.41 38.65
C THR A 2 23.68 41.54 37.91
N ALA A 3 23.74 42.02 36.68
CA ALA A 3 22.57 42.15 35.82
C ALA A 3 21.96 40.76 35.59
N THR A 4 20.70 40.60 35.99
CA THR A 4 19.83 39.52 35.52
C THR A 4 19.76 39.62 34.00
N ALA A 5 20.21 38.57 33.31
CA ALA A 5 19.91 38.38 31.90
C ALA A 5 18.39 38.46 31.73
N ALA A 6 17.92 39.27 30.79
CA ALA A 6 16.51 39.30 30.44
C ALA A 6 16.20 37.94 29.80
N ASN A 7 15.33 37.14 30.43
CA ASN A 7 14.75 35.96 29.78
C ASN A 7 14.18 36.41 28.43
N ALA A 8 14.49 35.69 27.35
CA ALA A 8 13.79 35.87 26.09
C ALA A 8 12.27 35.72 26.36
N ALA A 9 11.46 36.59 25.77
CA ALA A 9 10.02 36.46 25.90
C ALA A 9 9.57 35.11 25.30
N GLU A 10 8.69 34.41 26.02
CA GLU A 10 8.14 33.14 25.56
C GLU A 10 7.47 33.32 24.18
N PRO A 11 7.75 32.45 23.19
CA PRO A 11 7.12 32.52 21.89
C PRO A 11 5.60 32.43 22.03
N ASP A 12 4.89 33.22 21.23
CA ASP A 12 3.43 33.18 21.23
C ASP A 12 2.93 32.00 20.39
N PHE A 13 2.69 30.87 21.08
CA PHE A 13 2.08 29.67 20.51
C PHE A 13 0.54 29.72 20.45
N GLY A 14 -0.07 30.87 20.75
CA GLY A 14 -1.51 31.02 20.80
C GLY A 14 -2.14 30.51 22.12
N PRO A 15 -3.47 30.69 22.28
CA PRO A 15 -4.15 30.49 23.55
C PRO A 15 -4.36 29.02 23.94
N ASN A 16 -4.19 28.10 22.99
CA ASN A 16 -4.47 26.68 23.17
C ASN A 16 -3.23 25.88 23.61
N VAL A 17 -2.12 26.57 23.86
CA VAL A 17 -0.89 26.01 24.41
C VAL A 17 -0.72 26.51 25.83
N THR A 18 -0.63 25.58 26.79
CA THR A 18 -0.31 25.88 28.18
C THR A 18 1.06 25.30 28.51
N ILE A 19 1.96 26.12 29.05
CA ILE A 19 3.32 25.72 29.41
C ILE A 19 3.48 25.83 30.93
N PHE A 20 3.67 24.70 31.59
CA PHE A 20 3.92 24.61 33.02
C PHE A 20 5.42 24.72 33.31
N ASP A 21 5.77 25.49 34.33
CA ASP A 21 7.09 25.52 34.94
C ASP A 21 6.98 25.18 36.43
N GLU A 22 8.10 25.09 37.14
CA GLU A 22 8.13 24.69 38.55
C GLU A 22 7.42 25.68 39.49
N SER A 23 6.93 26.83 39.01
CA SER A 23 6.12 27.75 39.83
C SER A 23 4.67 27.32 39.96
N TRP A 24 4.18 26.43 39.10
CA TRP A 24 2.84 25.86 39.17
C TRP A 24 2.77 24.75 40.21
N THR A 25 1.72 24.78 41.03
CA THR A 25 1.45 23.70 41.99
C THR A 25 0.85 22.47 41.29
N ALA A 26 1.00 21.30 41.90
CA ALA A 26 0.42 20.07 41.36
C ALA A 26 -1.11 20.14 41.19
N ASP A 27 -1.80 20.87 42.09
CA ASP A 27 -3.24 21.12 42.03
C ASP A 27 -3.62 22.03 40.84
N GLU A 28 -2.86 23.10 40.58
CA GLU A 28 -3.09 23.99 39.43
C GLU A 28 -2.89 23.27 38.10
N ILE A 29 -1.83 22.45 38.02
CA ILE A 29 -1.54 21.62 36.84
C ILE A 29 -2.67 20.61 36.62
N SER A 30 -3.05 19.85 37.66
CA SER A 30 -4.12 18.85 37.57
C SER A 30 -5.45 19.51 37.17
N ALA A 31 -5.76 20.69 37.72
CA ALA A 31 -6.97 21.43 37.37
C ALA A 31 -6.98 21.90 35.90
N ALA A 32 -5.84 22.39 35.39
CA ALA A 32 -5.71 22.80 34.00
C ALA A 32 -5.86 21.61 33.03
N LEU A 33 -5.21 20.49 33.32
CA LEU A 33 -5.33 19.26 32.53
C LEU A 33 -6.76 18.71 32.56
N MET A 34 -7.40 18.67 33.74
CA MET A 34 -8.77 18.19 33.90
C MET A 34 -9.80 19.08 33.21
N ALA A 35 -9.56 20.39 33.10
CA ALA A 35 -10.46 21.28 32.38
C ALA A 35 -10.56 20.89 30.89
N ALA A 36 -9.43 20.53 30.28
CA ALA A 36 -9.36 20.07 28.89
C ALA A 36 -9.80 18.61 28.71
N SER A 37 -9.79 17.77 29.76
CA SER A 37 -10.08 16.34 29.60
C SER A 37 -11.55 16.02 29.31
N THR A 38 -12.44 17.01 29.46
CA THR A 38 -13.89 16.89 29.29
C THR A 38 -14.40 17.14 27.86
N GLU A 39 -13.50 17.40 26.91
CA GLU A 39 -13.85 17.56 25.50
C GLU A 39 -14.62 16.34 24.98
N ALA A 40 -15.65 16.60 24.18
CA ALA A 40 -16.39 15.55 23.48
C ALA A 40 -15.55 14.97 22.33
N GLU A 41 -15.87 13.74 21.94
CA GLU A 41 -15.16 12.99 20.88
C GLU A 41 -15.00 13.77 19.57
N PHE A 42 -16.01 14.54 19.16
CA PHE A 42 -15.97 15.36 17.94
C PHE A 42 -15.86 16.87 18.21
N SER A 43 -15.31 17.26 19.37
CA SER A 43 -15.01 18.65 19.67
C SER A 43 -14.06 19.24 18.63
N GLN A 44 -14.18 20.55 18.39
CA GLN A 44 -13.22 21.32 17.59
C GLN A 44 -12.12 21.96 18.45
N ASN A 45 -12.25 21.89 19.79
CA ASN A 45 -11.21 22.37 20.68
C ASN A 45 -9.99 21.44 20.60
N ARG A 46 -8.81 22.03 20.73
CA ARG A 46 -7.50 21.38 20.61
C ARG A 46 -6.62 21.93 21.73
N HIS A 47 -5.89 21.07 22.43
CA HIS A 47 -5.12 21.47 23.61
C HIS A 47 -3.73 20.86 23.59
N GLN A 48 -2.70 21.70 23.75
CA GLN A 48 -1.33 21.27 24.00
C GLN A 48 -0.88 21.73 25.38
N PHE A 49 -0.40 20.78 26.16
CA PHE A 49 0.23 21.04 27.45
C PHE A 49 1.71 20.70 27.36
N PHE A 50 2.55 21.63 27.79
CA PHE A 50 3.98 21.43 27.91
C PHE A 50 4.42 21.53 29.36
N PHE A 51 5.42 20.74 29.72
CA PHE A 51 6.14 20.84 30.99
C PHE A 51 7.59 21.22 30.69
N LYS A 52 8.06 22.34 31.23
CA LYS A 52 9.51 22.67 31.18
C LYS A 52 10.31 21.62 31.96
N PRO A 53 11.63 21.49 31.70
CA PRO A 53 12.51 20.68 32.53
C PRO A 53 12.31 20.97 34.01
N GLY A 54 12.11 19.93 34.82
CA GLY A 54 11.77 20.05 36.23
C GLY A 54 11.10 18.81 36.81
N THR A 55 10.80 18.87 38.11
CA THR A 55 10.02 17.84 38.81
C THR A 55 8.70 18.42 39.32
N TYR A 56 7.60 17.78 38.95
CA TYR A 56 6.25 18.23 39.23
C TYR A 56 5.55 17.28 40.19
N GLY A 57 5.05 17.83 41.30
CA GLY A 57 4.48 17.07 42.40
C GLY A 57 5.52 16.31 43.24
N SER A 58 5.04 15.55 44.22
CA SER A 58 5.81 14.87 45.24
C SER A 58 5.66 13.35 45.13
N ALA A 59 6.78 12.63 45.25
CA ALA A 59 6.81 11.17 45.38
C ALA A 59 6.33 10.68 46.76
N ALA A 60 6.06 11.59 47.71
CA ALA A 60 5.66 11.21 49.06
C ALA A 60 4.31 10.47 49.07
N GLY A 61 4.33 9.21 49.51
CA GLY A 61 3.16 8.35 49.56
C GLY A 61 2.92 7.54 48.30
N GLU A 62 3.89 7.44 47.38
CA GLU A 62 3.80 6.60 46.17
C GLU A 62 3.43 5.12 46.44
N ASP A 63 3.86 4.56 47.58
CA ASP A 63 3.50 3.20 48.02
C ASP A 63 2.05 3.07 48.52
N ASP A 64 1.36 4.19 48.74
CA ASP A 64 -0.07 4.25 49.10
C ASP A 64 -0.74 5.38 48.31
N PRO A 65 -1.08 5.12 47.01
CA PRO A 65 -1.73 6.09 46.18
C PRO A 65 -3.02 6.61 46.78
N GLY A 66 -3.67 5.97 47.75
CA GLY A 66 -4.86 6.49 48.40
C GLY A 66 -4.62 7.68 49.34
N THR A 67 -3.38 7.87 49.83
CA THR A 67 -3.06 8.88 50.86
C THR A 67 -1.95 9.88 50.50
N ALA A 68 -1.18 9.67 49.43
CA ALA A 68 -0.33 10.67 48.77
C ALA A 68 -0.97 12.08 48.63
N THR A 69 -0.17 13.12 48.56
CA THR A 69 -0.62 14.51 48.38
C THR A 69 0.36 15.24 47.50
N ASP A 70 -0.04 16.38 46.92
CA ASP A 70 0.81 17.15 46.03
C ASP A 70 1.25 16.31 44.81
N ILE A 71 0.30 15.63 44.17
CA ILE A 71 0.53 14.79 42.99
C ILE A 71 -0.17 15.40 41.77
N VAL A 72 0.43 15.26 40.59
CA VAL A 72 -0.21 15.65 39.34
C VAL A 72 -1.08 14.49 38.86
N ASN A 73 -2.39 14.55 39.04
CA ASN A 73 -3.28 13.43 38.73
C ASN A 73 -4.46 13.91 37.89
N SER A 74 -4.54 13.45 36.64
CA SER A 74 -5.55 13.88 35.67
C SER A 74 -5.85 12.79 34.65
N GLU A 75 -7.12 12.71 34.25
CA GLU A 75 -7.47 12.04 33.00
C GLU A 75 -6.92 12.84 31.80
N LEU A 76 -6.45 12.14 30.79
CA LEU A 76 -6.10 12.69 29.47
C LEU A 76 -7.29 12.50 28.52
N GLY A 77 -7.92 13.59 28.09
CA GLY A 77 -9.13 13.60 27.27
C GLY A 77 -8.90 13.58 25.75
N TYR A 78 -9.95 13.84 24.98
CA TYR A 78 -9.86 13.99 23.52
C TYR A 78 -9.14 15.28 23.12
N TYR A 79 -8.38 15.20 22.03
CA TYR A 79 -7.59 16.29 21.45
C TYR A 79 -6.65 16.98 22.45
N GLN A 80 -6.18 16.21 23.42
CA GLN A 80 -5.27 16.65 24.44
C GLN A 80 -3.91 15.97 24.21
N ALA A 81 -2.89 16.79 23.99
CA ALA A 81 -1.51 16.34 23.94
C ALA A 81 -0.75 16.88 25.16
N VAL A 82 0.00 16.01 25.84
CA VAL A 82 0.90 16.37 26.92
C VAL A 82 2.32 16.01 26.52
N ALA A 83 3.25 16.97 26.63
CA ALA A 83 4.65 16.73 26.32
C ALA A 83 5.61 17.42 27.29
N GLY A 84 6.78 16.84 27.52
CA GLY A 84 7.89 17.55 28.16
C GLY A 84 8.73 18.32 27.15
N LEU A 85 9.28 19.46 27.56
CA LEU A 85 10.20 20.29 26.80
C LEU A 85 11.67 19.95 27.10
N GLY A 86 11.94 18.80 27.72
CA GLY A 86 13.27 18.27 27.95
C GLY A 86 13.97 17.82 26.68
N ALA A 87 15.30 17.76 26.71
CA ALA A 87 16.06 17.05 25.68
C ALA A 87 15.84 15.53 25.81
N SER A 88 15.68 15.06 27.05
CA SER A 88 15.35 13.69 27.42
C SER A 88 14.02 13.64 28.19
N PRO A 89 13.27 12.52 28.16
CA PRO A 89 12.13 12.32 29.04
C PRO A 89 12.48 12.50 30.53
N GLU A 90 13.71 12.15 30.91
CA GLU A 90 14.22 12.24 32.28
C GLU A 90 14.40 13.69 32.78
N ASP A 91 14.41 14.68 31.88
CA ASP A 91 14.48 16.09 32.26
C ASP A 91 13.15 16.60 32.82
N VAL A 92 12.04 15.89 32.55
CA VAL A 92 10.69 16.25 32.99
C VAL A 92 10.07 15.08 33.75
N ARG A 93 10.09 15.17 35.07
CA ARG A 93 9.52 14.13 35.94
C ARG A 93 8.20 14.57 36.55
N ILE A 94 7.17 13.74 36.40
CA ILE A 94 5.85 13.95 37.00
C ILE A 94 5.62 12.88 38.07
N ASN A 95 5.43 13.29 39.32
CA ASN A 95 4.98 12.41 40.39
C ASN A 95 3.44 12.45 40.44
N GLY A 96 2.81 11.38 39.98
CA GLY A 96 1.37 11.37 39.70
C GLY A 96 1.00 10.48 38.53
N ALA A 97 -0.11 10.75 37.87
CA ALA A 97 -0.56 10.00 36.70
C ALA A 97 -1.33 10.89 35.73
N ILE A 98 -0.98 10.77 34.44
CA ILE A 98 -1.75 11.31 33.33
C ILE A 98 -2.33 10.11 32.59
N HIS A 99 -3.54 9.74 32.99
CA HIS A 99 -4.09 8.41 32.73
C HIS A 99 -5.32 8.46 31.83
N VAL A 100 -5.69 7.33 31.24
CA VAL A 100 -6.89 7.21 30.42
C VAL A 100 -7.76 6.10 30.95
N GLU A 101 -9.01 6.44 31.26
CA GLU A 101 -10.00 5.50 31.78
C GLU A 101 -11.04 5.12 30.72
N PRO A 102 -11.56 3.89 30.77
CA PRO A 102 -12.63 3.43 29.87
C PRO A 102 -13.93 4.21 30.07
N VAL A 103 -14.75 4.29 29.03
CA VAL A 103 -16.13 4.77 29.15
C VAL A 103 -16.95 3.74 29.95
N ARG A 104 -17.62 4.22 30.99
CA ARG A 104 -18.51 3.42 31.85
C ARG A 104 -19.94 3.49 31.38
N GLN A 105 -20.56 2.32 31.14
CA GLN A 105 -22.00 2.21 30.88
C GLN A 105 -22.80 1.72 32.11
N CYS A 106 -22.25 0.82 32.92
CA CYS A 106 -22.92 0.27 34.12
C CYS A 106 -22.21 0.75 35.39
N GLU A 107 -22.78 1.76 36.04
CA GLU A 107 -22.21 2.37 37.24
C GLU A 107 -22.32 1.47 38.49
N ALA A 108 -23.45 0.78 38.66
CA ALA A 108 -23.72 -0.02 39.85
C ALA A 108 -23.03 -1.40 39.85
N ASN A 109 -22.78 -1.95 38.65
CA ASN A 109 -22.17 -3.27 38.48
C ASN A 109 -21.35 -3.31 37.17
N PRO A 110 -20.13 -2.75 37.14
CA PRO A 110 -19.39 -2.53 35.89
C PRO A 110 -18.99 -3.82 35.16
N TRP A 111 -18.96 -4.96 35.85
CA TRP A 111 -18.71 -6.27 35.21
C TRP A 111 -19.87 -6.77 34.34
N ASP A 112 -21.08 -6.20 34.46
CA ASP A 112 -22.24 -6.60 33.64
C ASP A 112 -22.20 -6.01 32.23
N CYS A 113 -21.40 -4.97 31.99
CA CYS A 113 -21.23 -4.41 30.66
C CYS A 113 -19.79 -3.92 30.40
N GLN A 114 -19.09 -4.71 29.61
CA GLN A 114 -17.72 -4.42 29.17
C GLN A 114 -17.66 -3.41 28.01
N GLN A 115 -18.81 -2.93 27.52
CA GLN A 115 -18.95 -2.00 26.40
C GLN A 115 -19.59 -0.68 26.86
N PRO A 116 -19.34 0.45 26.17
CA PRO A 116 -18.44 0.60 25.02
C PRO A 116 -16.95 0.51 25.39
N GLY A 117 -16.61 0.66 26.68
CA GLY A 117 -15.25 0.49 27.17
C GLY A 117 -14.32 1.58 26.65
N SER A 118 -13.15 1.20 26.18
CA SER A 118 -12.15 2.11 25.61
C SER A 118 -12.22 2.20 24.08
N LEU A 119 -13.19 1.53 23.44
CA LEU A 119 -13.23 1.40 21.97
C LEU A 119 -13.22 2.73 21.23
N THR A 120 -13.71 3.82 21.83
CA THR A 120 -13.71 5.17 21.24
C THR A 120 -12.69 6.12 21.88
N ARG A 121 -11.73 5.66 22.69
CA ARG A 121 -10.75 6.51 23.39
C ARG A 121 -9.60 6.92 22.46
N PHE A 122 -9.93 7.74 21.46
CA PHE A 122 -9.03 8.22 20.41
C PHE A 122 -8.33 9.54 20.75
N TRP A 123 -7.47 9.98 19.83
CA TRP A 123 -6.93 11.34 19.66
C TRP A 123 -6.40 11.98 20.94
N ARG A 124 -5.38 11.39 21.55
CA ARG A 124 -4.70 11.92 22.74
C ARG A 124 -3.26 11.45 22.82
N SER A 125 -2.33 12.23 23.34
CA SER A 125 -0.93 11.80 23.37
C SER A 125 -0.20 12.19 24.65
N LEU A 126 0.76 11.35 25.02
CA LEU A 126 1.72 11.63 26.08
C LEU A 126 3.13 11.39 25.53
N SER A 127 4.00 12.39 25.66
CA SER A 127 5.34 12.28 25.11
C SER A 127 6.43 13.00 25.88
N ASN A 128 7.67 12.52 25.74
CA ASN A 128 8.88 13.16 26.28
C ASN A 128 8.83 13.51 27.78
N VAL A 129 8.32 12.58 28.60
CA VAL A 129 8.20 12.74 30.06
C VAL A 129 8.54 11.44 30.80
N SER A 130 9.05 11.58 32.02
CA SER A 130 9.07 10.51 33.02
C SER A 130 7.84 10.62 33.94
N ILE A 131 7.13 9.51 34.12
CA ILE A 131 6.02 9.40 35.08
C ILE A 131 6.45 8.46 36.19
N ASN A 132 6.43 8.97 37.43
CA ASN A 132 6.42 8.17 38.65
C ASN A 132 4.95 7.91 39.05
N PRO A 133 4.38 6.72 38.77
CA PRO A 133 2.93 6.54 38.78
C PRO A 133 2.32 6.60 40.17
N ILE A 134 1.48 7.62 40.40
CA ILE A 134 0.62 7.75 41.58
C ILE A 134 -0.79 8.10 41.08
N GLN A 135 -1.59 7.08 40.77
CA GLN A 135 -2.90 7.28 40.17
C GLN A 135 -4.03 7.19 41.21
N ARG A 136 -5.00 8.09 41.08
CA ARG A 136 -6.29 8.02 41.77
C ARG A 136 -7.44 8.27 40.81
N PRO A 137 -8.65 7.83 41.16
CA PRO A 137 -9.87 8.34 40.53
C PRO A 137 -9.94 9.88 40.58
N VAL A 138 -10.38 10.49 39.49
CA VAL A 138 -10.58 11.95 39.35
C VAL A 138 -11.97 12.26 38.81
N GLY A 139 -12.39 13.52 38.96
CA GLY A 139 -13.65 14.00 38.42
C GLY A 139 -14.83 13.12 38.84
N ILE A 140 -15.70 12.79 37.87
CA ILE A 140 -16.87 11.93 38.12
C ILE A 140 -16.49 10.50 38.52
N ASP A 141 -15.32 10.00 38.14
CA ASP A 141 -14.87 8.65 38.47
C ASP A 141 -14.63 8.50 39.98
N ALA A 142 -14.18 9.56 40.66
CA ALA A 142 -13.94 9.57 42.10
C ALA A 142 -15.19 9.35 42.96
N ASP A 143 -16.36 9.71 42.44
CA ASP A 143 -17.64 9.55 43.13
C ASP A 143 -18.31 8.19 42.83
N ARG A 144 -17.73 7.36 41.95
CA ARG A 144 -18.31 6.06 41.56
C ARG A 144 -18.19 5.04 42.69
N PRO A 145 -19.16 4.10 42.82
CA PRO A 145 -19.04 2.98 43.77
C PRO A 145 -17.84 2.06 43.47
N PHE A 146 -17.50 1.92 42.19
CA PHE A 146 -16.36 1.15 41.69
C PHE A 146 -15.58 2.00 40.68
N PRO A 147 -14.74 2.93 41.16
CA PRO A 147 -13.98 3.81 40.27
C PRO A 147 -13.06 3.02 39.33
N SER A 148 -12.91 3.53 38.12
CA SER A 148 -12.04 2.95 37.10
C SER A 148 -10.59 3.25 37.42
N GLY A 149 -10.29 4.51 37.78
CA GLY A 149 -8.97 5.07 38.01
C GLY A 149 -8.21 4.54 39.23
N VAL A 150 -8.68 3.46 39.84
CA VAL A 150 -7.92 2.72 40.86
C VAL A 150 -6.90 1.81 40.17
N THR A 151 -5.64 1.95 40.55
CA THR A 151 -4.53 1.05 40.19
C THR A 151 -3.78 0.63 41.45
N ASP A 152 -2.92 -0.37 41.32
CA ASP A 152 -1.96 -0.73 42.37
C ASP A 152 -0.87 0.36 42.50
N PRO A 153 -0.14 0.43 43.63
CA PRO A 153 1.00 1.34 43.77
C PRO A 153 2.00 1.17 42.61
N HIS A 154 2.59 2.28 42.16
CA HIS A 154 3.55 2.31 41.04
C HIS A 154 2.97 1.84 39.69
N GLN A 155 1.65 1.97 39.49
CA GLN A 155 0.99 1.61 38.24
C GLN A 155 0.17 2.76 37.65
N MET A 156 0.32 2.98 36.35
CA MET A 156 -0.51 3.90 35.56
C MET A 156 -1.42 3.11 34.60
N ARG A 157 -2.60 3.67 34.28
CA ARG A 157 -3.48 3.18 33.21
C ARG A 157 -3.49 4.10 32.00
N PHE A 158 -3.38 3.51 30.82
CA PHE A 158 -3.53 4.18 29.54
C PHE A 158 -4.45 3.36 28.64
N ALA A 159 -5.74 3.27 29.02
CA ALA A 159 -6.74 2.47 28.32
C ALA A 159 -7.29 3.20 27.09
N VAL A 160 -6.60 3.03 25.95
CA VAL A 160 -6.85 3.76 24.70
C VAL A 160 -7.25 2.87 23.54
N SER A 161 -7.69 3.50 22.45
CA SER A 161 -7.84 2.92 21.12
C SER A 161 -6.83 3.55 20.14
N GLN A 162 -7.13 3.63 18.84
CA GLN A 162 -6.29 4.19 17.78
C GLN A 162 -5.97 5.69 17.99
N ALA A 163 -4.91 6.16 17.31
CA ALA A 163 -4.41 7.54 17.35
C ALA A 163 -4.18 8.08 18.77
N ALA A 164 -3.62 7.23 19.62
CA ALA A 164 -3.27 7.59 20.99
C ALA A 164 -1.82 7.21 21.34
N PRO A 165 -0.81 7.88 20.74
CA PRO A 165 0.58 7.47 20.88
C PRO A 165 1.16 7.76 22.27
N LEU A 166 1.95 6.80 22.75
CA LEU A 166 2.96 7.00 23.80
C LEU A 166 4.35 7.03 23.12
N ARG A 167 5.04 8.18 23.19
CA ARG A 167 6.37 8.36 22.56
C ARG A 167 7.38 8.97 23.50
N ARG A 168 8.61 8.45 23.59
CA ARG A 168 9.62 9.00 24.50
C ARG A 168 9.08 9.12 25.92
N VAL A 169 8.38 8.10 26.42
CA VAL A 169 7.90 8.10 27.81
C VAL A 169 8.76 7.16 28.65
N HIS A 170 9.04 7.56 29.88
CA HIS A 170 9.63 6.67 30.88
C HIS A 170 8.62 6.46 32.01
N ILE A 171 8.02 5.27 32.06
CA ILE A 171 7.14 4.87 33.16
C ILE A 171 8.01 4.18 34.21
N GLU A 172 8.18 4.83 35.36
CA GLU A 172 8.93 4.31 36.52
C GLU A 172 8.08 3.31 37.31
N GLY A 173 7.48 2.32 36.62
CA GLY A 173 6.53 1.38 37.21
C GLY A 173 5.82 0.51 36.17
N ASP A 174 4.65 0.02 36.54
CA ASP A 174 3.78 -0.80 35.70
C ASP A 174 2.85 0.07 34.82
N LEU A 175 2.50 -0.47 33.64
CA LEU A 175 1.57 0.16 32.71
C LEU A 175 0.45 -0.81 32.34
N THR A 176 -0.79 -0.45 32.65
CA THR A 176 -1.97 -1.17 32.15
C THR A 176 -2.54 -0.42 30.95
N VAL A 177 -2.84 -1.13 29.87
CA VAL A 177 -3.38 -0.50 28.64
C VAL A 177 -4.83 -0.86 28.39
N PHE A 178 -5.56 -1.35 29.39
CA PHE A 178 -6.95 -1.75 29.29
C PHE A 178 -7.79 -1.30 30.49
N GLY A 179 -9.10 -1.41 30.37
CA GLY A 179 -10.03 -1.04 31.44
C GLY A 179 -10.00 -1.98 32.64
N ARG A 180 -10.11 -1.44 33.85
CA ARG A 180 -9.95 -2.17 35.13
C ARG A 180 -10.77 -3.46 35.25
N VAL A 181 -11.94 -3.56 34.62
CA VAL A 181 -12.84 -4.72 34.72
C VAL A 181 -12.96 -5.53 33.41
N GLY A 182 -11.99 -5.37 32.50
CA GLY A 182 -11.92 -6.12 31.24
C GLY A 182 -12.75 -5.50 30.10
N GLU A 183 -13.06 -4.21 30.19
CA GLU A 183 -13.73 -3.45 29.14
C GLU A 183 -12.95 -3.52 27.83
N TYR A 184 -13.64 -3.56 26.70
CA TYR A 184 -12.97 -3.66 25.40
C TYR A 184 -12.08 -2.46 25.10
N ALA A 185 -10.97 -2.70 24.42
CA ALA A 185 -10.03 -1.67 23.99
C ALA A 185 -9.38 -2.11 22.66
N SER A 186 -9.10 -1.14 21.77
CA SER A 186 -8.61 -1.40 20.40
C SER A 186 -7.40 -0.51 20.07
N GLY A 187 -6.46 -0.43 21.03
CA GLY A 187 -5.20 0.27 20.87
C GLY A 187 -4.23 -0.52 19.99
N GLY A 188 -2.96 -0.17 19.93
CA GLY A 188 -2.35 1.03 20.49
C GLY A 188 -0.89 1.07 20.09
N TYR A 189 -0.23 2.17 20.41
CA TYR A 189 1.09 2.47 19.87
C TYR A 189 2.03 2.99 20.96
N LEU A 190 3.17 2.32 21.16
CA LEU A 190 4.24 2.73 22.06
C LEU A 190 5.59 2.72 21.31
N ALA A 191 6.29 3.85 21.28
CA ALA A 191 7.57 3.97 20.60
C ALA A 191 8.62 4.73 21.40
N ASN A 192 9.89 4.36 21.22
CA ASN A 192 11.04 5.03 21.83
C ASN A 192 10.89 5.26 23.34
N SER A 193 10.38 4.26 24.06
CA SER A 193 9.93 4.43 25.44
C SER A 193 10.52 3.38 26.37
N LYS A 194 10.49 3.67 27.66
CA LYS A 194 10.95 2.78 28.72
C LYS A 194 9.83 2.55 29.72
N VAL A 195 9.49 1.29 29.98
CA VAL A 195 8.60 0.90 31.07
C VAL A 195 9.39 -0.02 32.00
N ASP A 196 9.68 0.45 33.21
CA ASP A 196 10.55 -0.28 34.13
C ASP A 196 9.91 -1.58 34.63
N GLY A 197 8.58 -1.57 34.78
CA GLY A 197 7.78 -2.70 35.24
C GLY A 197 7.16 -3.54 34.14
N THR A 198 5.95 -4.01 34.41
CA THR A 198 5.16 -4.87 33.53
C THR A 198 4.19 -4.04 32.70
N ILE A 199 4.15 -4.28 31.39
CA ILE A 199 3.02 -3.85 30.56
C ILE A 199 1.96 -4.95 30.57
N VAL A 200 0.74 -4.62 31.00
CA VAL A 200 -0.39 -5.54 31.08
C VAL A 200 -1.46 -5.12 30.07
N THR A 201 -1.75 -6.00 29.11
CA THR A 201 -2.65 -5.65 28.00
C THR A 201 -4.11 -6.01 28.24
N GLY A 202 -4.40 -6.96 29.14
CA GLY A 202 -5.77 -7.39 29.45
C GLY A 202 -6.62 -7.65 28.19
N SER A 203 -7.70 -6.88 28.02
CA SER A 203 -8.66 -6.97 26.91
C SER A 203 -8.27 -6.22 25.64
N GLN A 204 -7.09 -5.60 25.57
CA GLN A 204 -6.61 -4.95 24.35
C GLN A 204 -6.52 -5.93 23.18
N GLN A 205 -7.27 -5.65 22.13
CA GLN A 205 -7.40 -6.52 20.96
C GLN A 205 -6.05 -6.72 20.23
N GLN A 206 -5.31 -5.64 20.05
CA GLN A 206 -4.00 -5.60 19.41
C GLN A 206 -3.12 -4.51 20.05
N TRP A 207 -1.82 -4.52 19.76
CA TRP A 207 -0.90 -3.48 20.17
C TRP A 207 0.39 -3.50 19.35
N PHE A 208 0.97 -2.33 19.07
CA PHE A 208 2.29 -2.20 18.46
C PHE A 208 3.27 -1.48 19.39
N THR A 209 4.41 -2.12 19.63
CA THR A 209 5.53 -1.54 20.38
C THR A 209 6.80 -1.59 19.55
N ARG A 210 7.48 -0.45 19.40
CA ARG A 210 8.79 -0.43 18.71
C ARG A 210 9.85 0.34 19.47
N ASN A 211 11.12 -0.02 19.26
CA ASN A 211 12.28 0.72 19.76
C ASN A 211 12.15 1.10 21.23
N SER A 212 11.82 0.14 22.08
CA SER A 212 11.48 0.42 23.47
C SER A 212 12.15 -0.58 24.38
N THR A 213 12.21 -0.26 25.67
CA THR A 213 12.67 -1.18 26.71
C THR A 213 11.52 -1.40 27.68
N VAL A 214 11.15 -2.65 27.88
CA VAL A 214 10.07 -3.05 28.80
C VAL A 214 10.64 -4.03 29.81
N GLY A 215 10.23 -3.92 31.08
CA GLY A 215 10.66 -4.86 32.11
C GLY A 215 10.12 -6.27 31.84
N THR A 216 8.78 -6.39 31.80
CA THR A 216 8.10 -7.60 31.33
C THR A 216 6.82 -7.26 30.57
N TRP A 217 6.25 -8.25 29.89
CA TRP A 217 4.99 -8.12 29.15
C TRP A 217 4.02 -9.23 29.55
N ASP A 218 2.80 -8.86 29.93
CA ASP A 218 1.72 -9.79 30.26
C ASP A 218 0.48 -9.55 29.39
N GLY A 219 -0.07 -10.66 28.88
CA GLY A 219 -1.24 -10.67 28.02
C GLY A 219 -0.96 -10.61 26.51
N GLY A 220 -2.03 -10.33 25.78
CA GLY A 220 -2.14 -10.27 24.32
C GLY A 220 -3.41 -11.01 23.88
N VAL A 221 -4.16 -10.44 22.92
CA VAL A 221 -5.45 -11.00 22.50
C VAL A 221 -5.39 -11.54 21.07
N TRP A 222 -5.35 -10.69 20.04
CA TRP A 222 -5.35 -11.13 18.64
C TRP A 222 -4.02 -10.92 17.92
N ASN A 223 -3.42 -9.74 18.06
CA ASN A 223 -2.22 -9.33 17.31
C ASN A 223 -1.35 -8.36 18.14
N THR A 224 -0.38 -8.88 18.89
CA THR A 224 0.56 -8.07 19.65
C THR A 224 1.92 -8.08 18.94
N VAL A 225 2.39 -6.93 18.47
CA VAL A 225 3.58 -6.84 17.61
C VAL A 225 4.67 -6.02 18.27
N PHE A 226 5.90 -6.52 18.22
CA PHE A 226 7.10 -5.91 18.75
C PHE A 226 8.15 -5.75 17.64
N SER A 227 8.84 -4.62 17.59
CA SER A 227 9.94 -4.40 16.66
C SER A 227 11.09 -3.67 17.35
N GLY A 228 12.26 -4.31 17.47
CA GLY A 228 13.41 -3.68 18.13
C GLY A 228 13.14 -3.36 19.61
N VAL A 229 12.48 -4.27 20.34
CA VAL A 229 12.08 -4.04 21.74
C VAL A 229 12.92 -4.89 22.68
N ASP A 230 13.64 -4.24 23.58
CA ASP A 230 14.32 -4.91 24.70
C ASP A 230 13.29 -5.34 25.74
N GLY A 231 13.36 -6.61 26.16
CA GLY A 231 12.40 -7.20 27.09
C GLY A 231 11.08 -7.65 26.46
N ALA A 232 10.98 -7.62 25.12
CA ALA A 232 9.85 -8.24 24.42
C ALA A 232 9.69 -9.72 24.80
N PRO A 233 8.46 -10.24 24.87
CA PRO A 233 8.22 -11.66 25.07
C PRO A 233 8.74 -12.47 23.86
N ALA A 234 8.84 -13.80 24.00
CA ALA A 234 9.17 -14.66 22.86
C ALA A 234 8.05 -14.66 21.81
N GLN A 235 8.42 -14.77 20.53
CA GLN A 235 7.51 -15.04 19.42
C GLN A 235 6.66 -16.28 19.72
N ASP A 236 5.33 -16.16 19.62
CA ASP A 236 4.41 -17.28 19.80
C ASP A 236 3.20 -17.26 18.85
N PHE A 237 3.13 -16.34 17.87
CA PHE A 237 1.98 -16.25 16.98
C PHE A 237 1.64 -17.60 16.32
N GLY A 238 0.37 -18.01 16.41
CA GLY A 238 -0.12 -19.26 15.82
C GLY A 238 -0.41 -20.37 16.83
N PRO A 239 -0.91 -21.53 16.34
CA PRO A 239 -1.19 -22.70 17.18
C PRO A 239 0.06 -23.20 17.92
N GLN A 240 -0.07 -23.41 19.24
CA GLN A 240 1.00 -23.85 20.12
C GLN A 240 0.87 -25.32 20.54
N ALA A 241 2.01 -25.92 20.92
CA ALA A 241 2.03 -27.25 21.54
C ALA A 241 1.26 -27.20 22.87
N GLY A 242 0.19 -27.98 22.99
CA GLY A 242 -0.72 -27.96 24.15
C GLY A 242 -2.10 -27.34 23.88
N GLY A 243 -2.34 -26.84 22.66
CA GLY A 243 -3.67 -26.43 22.21
C GLY A 243 -4.04 -24.97 22.50
N THR A 244 -3.10 -24.17 23.03
CA THR A 244 -3.24 -22.71 23.07
C THR A 244 -2.91 -22.10 21.71
N VAL A 245 -3.30 -20.85 21.50
CA VAL A 245 -2.98 -20.06 20.31
C VAL A 245 -2.23 -18.83 20.79
N GLY A 246 -1.00 -18.64 20.32
CA GLY A 246 -0.25 -17.43 20.63
C GLY A 246 -0.58 -16.30 19.68
N ASN A 247 -0.15 -15.10 20.03
CA ASN A 247 -0.56 -13.84 19.39
C ASN A 247 0.56 -12.81 19.32
N LYS A 248 1.79 -13.18 19.66
CA LYS A 248 2.94 -12.28 19.69
C LYS A 248 3.79 -12.45 18.44
N THR A 249 3.94 -11.34 17.72
CA THR A 249 4.86 -11.17 16.59
C THR A 249 6.05 -10.34 17.05
N VAL A 250 7.29 -10.83 16.90
CA VAL A 250 8.50 -10.21 17.45
C VAL A 250 9.55 -10.12 16.36
N ILE A 251 9.85 -8.89 15.97
CA ILE A 251 10.92 -8.53 15.05
C ILE A 251 12.10 -8.03 15.89
N ASP A 252 13.26 -8.62 15.66
CA ASP A 252 14.45 -8.44 16.50
C ASP A 252 14.98 -6.99 16.49
N GLU A 253 14.96 -6.35 15.31
CA GLU A 253 15.38 -4.98 15.06
C GLU A 253 14.34 -4.28 14.18
N THR A 254 14.06 -3.01 14.47
CA THR A 254 13.26 -2.18 13.56
C THR A 254 14.11 -1.82 12.36
N PRO A 255 13.71 -2.21 11.14
CA PRO A 255 14.57 -2.14 9.96
C PRO A 255 14.95 -0.72 9.55
N ILE A 256 14.00 0.20 9.69
CA ILE A 256 14.21 1.63 9.52
C ILE A 256 13.19 2.34 10.38
N ASN A 257 13.61 3.36 11.13
CA ASN A 257 12.72 4.25 11.85
C ASN A 257 13.30 5.67 11.85
N ARG A 258 12.43 6.65 12.07
CA ARG A 258 12.80 8.00 12.49
C ARG A 258 11.87 8.38 13.62
N GLU A 259 12.44 8.86 14.72
CA GLU A 259 11.62 9.37 15.81
C GLU A 259 10.96 10.69 15.44
N SER A 260 9.76 10.93 15.96
CA SER A 260 8.99 12.15 15.65
C SER A 260 9.80 13.41 16.01
N PRO A 261 9.83 14.45 15.16
CA PRO A 261 10.31 15.76 15.57
C PRO A 261 9.54 16.28 16.78
N PHE A 262 10.22 16.96 17.70
CA PHE A 262 9.58 17.50 18.91
C PHE A 262 10.16 18.84 19.34
N LEU A 263 9.29 19.69 19.90
CA LEU A 263 9.66 20.95 20.52
C LEU A 263 10.35 20.67 21.86
N TYR A 264 11.46 21.33 22.13
CA TYR A 264 12.18 21.25 23.40
C TYR A 264 12.93 22.55 23.72
N LEU A 265 13.47 22.63 24.94
CA LEU A 265 14.32 23.71 25.40
C LEU A 265 15.80 23.27 25.35
N ASP A 266 16.60 23.99 24.58
CA ASP A 266 18.07 23.93 24.61
C ASP A 266 18.58 25.06 25.50
N GLY A 267 18.71 24.79 26.80
CA GLY A 267 18.83 25.84 27.81
C GLY A 267 17.51 26.60 27.95
N ASP A 268 17.50 27.90 27.62
CA ASP A 268 16.28 28.73 27.65
C ASP A 268 15.67 28.93 26.24
N ASP A 269 16.32 28.42 25.19
CA ASP A 269 15.91 28.63 23.80
C ASP A 269 14.98 27.51 23.32
N TYR A 270 13.82 27.88 22.78
CA TYR A 270 12.92 26.93 22.12
C TYR A 270 13.47 26.48 20.78
N LYS A 271 13.55 25.16 20.57
CA LYS A 271 14.01 24.52 19.34
C LYS A 271 13.16 23.31 19.00
N VAL A 272 13.22 22.89 17.74
CA VAL A 272 12.67 21.60 17.31
C VAL A 272 13.82 20.65 17.06
N PHE A 273 13.89 19.55 17.82
CA PHE A 273 14.83 18.48 17.51
C PHE A 273 14.24 17.59 16.43
N VAL A 274 15.02 17.32 15.38
CA VAL A 274 14.66 16.51 14.22
C VAL A 274 15.58 15.28 14.21
N PRO A 275 15.11 14.12 14.69
CA PRO A 275 15.89 12.89 14.70
C PRO A 275 16.26 12.43 13.28
N LYS A 276 17.46 11.87 13.10
CA LYS A 276 17.87 11.19 11.87
C LYS A 276 17.12 9.86 11.72
N ALA A 277 16.91 9.44 10.48
CA ALA A 277 16.51 8.05 10.23
C ALA A 277 17.65 7.10 10.62
N LYS A 278 17.29 5.96 11.18
CA LYS A 278 18.22 4.93 11.63
C LYS A 278 17.72 3.58 11.14
N GLN A 279 18.65 2.69 10.84
CA GLN A 279 18.37 1.32 10.41
C GLN A 279 18.72 0.34 11.52
N ASP A 280 18.07 -0.82 11.49
CA ASP A 280 18.36 -1.97 12.36
C ASP A 280 18.44 -1.58 13.84
N THR A 281 17.42 -0.85 14.30
CA THR A 281 17.41 -0.24 15.63
C THR A 281 16.72 -1.12 16.67
N ARG A 282 17.15 -0.99 17.92
CA ARG A 282 16.60 -1.70 19.08
C ARG A 282 16.71 -0.84 20.33
N GLY A 283 15.75 -1.03 21.23
CA GLY A 283 15.70 -0.32 22.49
C GLY A 283 15.30 1.14 22.29
N HIS A 284 15.11 1.85 23.40
CA HIS A 284 14.91 3.28 23.37
C HIS A 284 16.24 4.00 23.13
N ASP A 285 16.18 5.14 22.45
CA ASP A 285 17.28 6.08 22.26
C ASP A 285 16.75 7.51 22.38
N TRP A 286 17.15 8.17 23.48
CA TRP A 286 16.74 9.53 23.77
C TRP A 286 17.78 10.58 23.41
N SER A 287 18.88 10.21 22.74
CA SER A 287 19.92 11.18 22.39
C SER A 287 19.38 12.33 21.53
N THR A 288 19.82 13.54 21.87
CA THR A 288 19.60 14.79 21.13
C THR A 288 20.92 15.40 20.65
N ASP A 289 22.01 14.63 20.69
CA ASP A 289 23.28 15.10 20.14
C ASP A 289 23.25 15.16 18.59
N ALA A 290 24.23 15.83 18.00
CA ALA A 290 24.33 16.03 16.56
C ALA A 290 24.47 14.71 15.75
N SER A 291 24.86 13.61 16.39
CA SER A 291 24.89 12.29 15.73
C SER A 291 23.49 11.66 15.67
N ALA A 292 22.61 12.01 16.60
CA ALA A 292 21.23 11.53 16.65
C ALA A 292 20.24 12.35 15.80
N GLY A 293 20.50 13.63 15.57
CA GLY A 293 19.60 14.53 14.84
C GLY A 293 20.09 15.96 14.78
N ASP A 294 19.23 16.86 14.30
CA ASP A 294 19.52 18.29 14.18
C ASP A 294 18.54 19.11 15.03
N SER A 295 19.04 20.15 15.71
CA SER A 295 18.21 21.09 16.47
C SER A 295 17.99 22.36 15.67
N ILE A 296 16.78 22.55 15.17
CA ILE A 296 16.40 23.72 14.36
C ILE A 296 15.89 24.83 15.29
N ASP A 297 16.39 26.05 15.10
CA ASP A 297 15.94 27.21 15.87
C ASP A 297 14.47 27.52 15.55
N LEU A 298 13.67 27.87 16.57
CA LEU A 298 12.25 28.20 16.36
C LEU A 298 12.05 29.40 15.43
N SER A 299 13.05 30.28 15.28
CA SER A 299 13.00 31.37 14.29
C SER A 299 12.95 30.89 12.84
N ASP A 300 13.32 29.64 12.56
CA ASP A 300 13.21 28.99 11.25
C ASP A 300 11.89 28.25 11.02
N PHE A 301 10.96 28.39 11.96
CA PHE A 301 9.57 27.99 11.80
C PHE A 301 8.68 29.22 11.64
N PHE A 302 7.67 29.08 10.80
CA PHE A 302 6.46 29.88 10.90
C PHE A 302 5.52 29.20 11.90
N ILE A 303 5.18 29.91 12.98
CA ILE A 303 4.25 29.43 14.00
C ILE A 303 2.82 29.75 13.53
N ALA A 304 2.19 28.77 12.91
CA ALA A 304 0.85 28.90 12.35
C ALA A 304 -0.21 28.91 13.47
N LYS A 305 -1.21 29.77 13.31
CA LYS A 305 -2.35 29.96 14.22
C LYS A 305 -3.65 29.89 13.46
N THR A 306 -4.72 29.54 14.18
CA THR A 306 -6.06 29.56 13.61
C THR A 306 -6.40 30.95 13.07
N GLY A 307 -6.69 31.00 11.76
CA GLY A 307 -6.91 32.23 11.01
C GLY A 307 -5.87 32.51 9.93
N ASP A 308 -4.68 31.90 10.01
CA ASP A 308 -3.72 31.92 8.90
C ASP A 308 -4.31 31.16 7.69
N THR A 309 -4.18 31.76 6.51
CA THR A 309 -4.70 31.20 5.25
C THR A 309 -3.71 30.23 4.63
N ALA A 310 -4.20 29.31 3.79
CA ALA A 310 -3.33 28.41 3.03
C ALA A 310 -2.25 29.16 2.23
N ALA A 311 -2.60 30.31 1.64
CA ALA A 311 -1.66 31.19 0.93
C ALA A 311 -0.55 31.76 1.83
N GLU A 312 -0.85 32.13 3.08
CA GLU A 312 0.15 32.61 4.04
C GLU A 312 1.09 31.49 4.49
N LEU A 313 0.54 30.30 4.74
CA LEU A 313 1.31 29.11 5.09
C LEU A 313 2.24 28.68 3.93
N ASN A 314 1.72 28.67 2.70
CA ASN A 314 2.50 28.41 1.49
C ASN A 314 3.57 29.47 1.23
N ALA A 315 3.29 30.75 1.50
CA ALA A 315 4.30 31.80 1.40
C ALA A 315 5.44 31.63 2.41
N ALA A 316 5.13 31.12 3.61
CA ALA A 316 6.15 30.78 4.60
C ALA A 316 7.03 29.61 4.12
N LEU A 317 6.40 28.52 3.67
CA LEU A 317 7.10 27.36 3.09
C LEU A 317 8.02 27.78 1.93
N ALA A 318 7.49 28.53 0.95
CA ALA A 318 8.25 29.02 -0.19
C ALA A 318 9.38 30.01 0.16
N SER A 319 9.40 30.53 1.38
CA SER A 319 10.50 31.36 1.90
C SER A 319 11.62 30.55 2.58
N GLY A 320 11.49 29.22 2.60
CA GLY A 320 12.41 28.28 3.26
C GLY A 320 12.14 28.10 4.75
N LYS A 321 10.93 28.44 5.25
CA LYS A 321 10.55 28.19 6.64
C LYS A 321 9.91 26.81 6.77
N ASN A 322 10.15 26.20 7.92
CA ASN A 322 9.36 25.08 8.41
C ASN A 322 8.01 25.58 8.95
N LEU A 323 7.06 24.66 9.20
CA LEU A 323 5.79 25.00 9.84
C LEU A 323 5.66 24.33 11.21
N LEU A 324 5.29 25.14 12.21
CA LEU A 324 4.82 24.65 13.50
C LEU A 324 3.34 25.03 13.63
N VAL A 325 2.45 24.05 13.46
CA VAL A 325 1.01 24.24 13.44
C VAL A 325 0.45 24.11 14.86
N THR A 326 0.05 25.24 15.45
CA THR A 326 -0.46 25.28 16.83
C THR A 326 -1.86 24.66 16.94
N PRO A 327 -2.31 24.25 18.13
CA PRO A 327 -3.56 23.50 18.29
C PRO A 327 -4.78 24.27 17.79
N GLY A 328 -5.47 23.71 16.79
CA GLY A 328 -6.69 24.28 16.23
C GLY A 328 -7.15 23.54 14.97
N VAL A 329 -8.24 24.01 14.38
CA VAL A 329 -8.79 23.51 13.10
C VAL A 329 -8.57 24.58 12.03
N TYR A 330 -7.90 24.20 10.94
CA TYR A 330 -7.44 25.09 9.88
C TYR A 330 -8.17 24.75 8.58
N GLU A 331 -9.01 25.66 8.10
CA GLU A 331 -9.66 25.55 6.80
C GLU A 331 -8.70 25.98 5.69
N LEU A 332 -8.51 25.12 4.69
CA LEU A 332 -7.59 25.32 3.58
C LEU A 332 -8.35 25.32 2.25
N ASP A 333 -8.27 26.41 1.50
CA ASP A 333 -8.86 26.54 0.15
C ASP A 333 -7.91 26.08 -0.98
N GLU A 334 -6.64 25.84 -0.64
CA GLU A 334 -5.63 25.17 -1.46
C GLU A 334 -4.74 24.27 -0.59
N ALA A 335 -4.04 23.32 -1.21
CA ALA A 335 -3.12 22.43 -0.48
C ALA A 335 -1.92 23.20 0.10
N LEU A 336 -1.39 22.73 1.23
CA LEU A 336 -0.06 23.10 1.67
C LEU A 336 0.97 22.49 0.71
N GLN A 337 1.76 23.33 0.06
CA GLN A 337 2.75 22.97 -0.95
C GLN A 337 4.13 22.84 -0.29
N VAL A 338 4.55 21.61 -0.02
CA VAL A 338 5.86 21.31 0.58
C VAL A 338 6.86 20.99 -0.53
N GLU A 339 7.50 22.05 -1.04
CA GLU A 339 8.38 21.97 -2.22
C GLU A 339 9.86 21.79 -1.91
N ASP A 340 10.30 22.18 -0.71
CA ASP A 340 11.71 22.13 -0.31
C ASP A 340 12.05 20.82 0.44
N ALA A 341 13.20 20.23 0.09
CA ALA A 341 13.76 19.10 0.83
C ALA A 341 13.98 19.46 2.31
N ASP A 342 13.94 18.45 3.18
CA ASP A 342 14.17 18.58 4.63
C ASP A 342 13.15 19.43 5.42
N THR A 343 12.11 19.95 4.74
CA THR A 343 11.05 20.72 5.40
C THR A 343 10.35 19.91 6.49
N VAL A 344 10.16 20.54 7.64
CA VAL A 344 9.40 20.03 8.78
C VAL A 344 8.04 20.73 8.85
N VAL A 345 6.97 19.94 8.89
CA VAL A 345 5.62 20.38 9.23
C VAL A 345 5.19 19.64 10.50
N LEU A 346 5.25 20.33 11.63
CA LEU A 346 4.98 19.76 12.96
C LEU A 346 3.67 20.32 13.53
N GLY A 347 2.69 19.46 13.76
CA GLY A 347 1.45 19.79 14.46
C GLY A 347 1.56 19.61 15.97
N LEU A 348 0.91 20.50 16.72
CA LEU A 348 0.77 20.45 18.17
C LEU A 348 -0.69 20.21 18.55
N GLY A 349 -0.93 19.46 19.63
CA GLY A 349 -2.27 19.31 20.21
C GLY A 349 -3.35 18.86 19.24
N TYR A 350 -3.05 17.93 18.32
CA TYR A 350 -3.99 17.45 17.29
C TYR A 350 -4.48 18.54 16.33
N ALA A 351 -3.60 19.49 15.97
CA ALA A 351 -3.86 20.44 14.91
C ALA A 351 -4.44 19.74 13.67
N SER A 352 -5.59 20.24 13.19
CA SER A 352 -6.40 19.58 12.17
C SER A 352 -6.48 20.45 10.92
N LEU A 353 -6.16 19.89 9.76
CA LEU A 353 -6.28 20.55 8.46
C LEU A 353 -7.56 20.10 7.76
N VAL A 354 -8.33 21.03 7.20
CA VAL A 354 -9.61 20.77 6.54
C VAL A 354 -9.59 21.37 5.13
N PRO A 355 -9.41 20.57 4.07
CA PRO A 355 -9.54 21.09 2.71
C PRO A 355 -11.01 21.45 2.44
N THR A 356 -11.25 22.59 1.81
CA THR A 356 -12.61 23.15 1.65
C THR A 356 -13.09 23.23 0.20
N ALA A 357 -12.20 23.07 -0.78
CA ALA A 357 -12.50 23.24 -2.20
C ALA A 357 -12.36 21.94 -3.03
N GLY A 358 -12.33 20.76 -2.37
CA GLY A 358 -12.02 19.48 -3.01
C GLY A 358 -10.53 19.32 -3.37
N ASN A 359 -9.68 20.19 -2.82
CA ASN A 359 -8.22 20.13 -2.90
C ASN A 359 -7.63 19.11 -1.92
N ALA A 360 -6.37 18.73 -2.11
CA ALA A 360 -5.61 18.07 -1.05
C ALA A 360 -5.37 19.03 0.13
N ALA A 361 -5.14 18.49 1.32
CA ALA A 361 -4.68 19.27 2.47
C ALA A 361 -3.16 19.50 2.38
N ILE A 362 -2.39 18.50 1.95
CA ILE A 362 -0.94 18.56 1.83
C ILE A 362 -0.50 17.88 0.52
N GLU A 363 0.36 18.56 -0.23
CA GLU A 363 1.07 18.01 -1.38
C GLU A 363 2.58 18.18 -1.15
N VAL A 364 3.30 17.06 -1.13
CA VAL A 364 4.78 17.06 -1.07
C VAL A 364 5.30 16.91 -2.50
N ALA A 365 6.22 17.78 -2.89
CA ALA A 365 6.88 17.69 -4.20
C ALA A 365 7.78 16.44 -4.29
N ASP A 366 8.39 16.20 -5.46
CA ASP A 366 9.39 15.14 -5.66
C ASP A 366 10.73 15.54 -5.00
N VAL A 367 10.76 15.57 -3.67
CA VAL A 367 11.90 15.93 -2.81
C VAL A 367 12.10 14.92 -1.67
N SER A 368 13.33 14.79 -1.19
CA SER A 368 13.69 13.91 -0.08
C SER A 368 13.55 14.59 1.28
N GLY A 369 13.55 13.79 2.34
CA GLY A 369 13.76 14.28 3.69
C GLY A 369 12.63 15.13 4.27
N VAL A 370 11.43 15.19 3.70
CA VAL A 370 10.33 15.94 4.33
C VAL A 370 9.85 15.22 5.59
N LYS A 371 9.55 15.95 6.67
CA LYS A 371 9.02 15.39 7.93
C LYS A 371 7.64 16.00 8.21
N ILE A 372 6.58 15.21 8.12
CA ILE A 372 5.21 15.61 8.50
C ILE A 372 4.84 14.88 9.77
N ALA A 373 4.54 15.60 10.85
CA ALA A 373 4.33 14.98 12.15
C ALA A 373 3.17 15.61 12.95
N GLY A 374 2.38 14.77 13.64
CA GLY A 374 1.42 15.22 14.65
C GLY A 374 0.21 15.99 14.11
N LEU A 375 -0.23 15.66 12.89
CA LEU A 375 -1.34 16.33 12.22
C LEU A 375 -2.55 15.40 12.06
N THR A 376 -3.73 16.00 12.17
CA THR A 376 -4.98 15.38 11.71
C THR A 376 -5.40 16.04 10.40
N VAL A 377 -5.93 15.28 9.45
CA VAL A 377 -6.59 15.81 8.25
C VAL A 377 -8.05 15.35 8.28
N ASP A 378 -8.96 16.30 8.46
CA ASP A 378 -10.39 16.07 8.45
C ASP A 378 -10.92 16.40 7.05
N ALA A 379 -11.53 15.42 6.37
CA ALA A 379 -12.06 15.64 5.03
C ALA A 379 -13.16 16.70 5.01
N GLY A 380 -13.10 17.60 4.03
CA GLY A 380 -14.15 18.57 3.75
C GLY A 380 -15.38 17.96 3.08
N LEU A 381 -16.44 18.78 2.97
CA LEU A 381 -17.70 18.37 2.34
C LEU A 381 -17.54 18.03 0.85
N GLU A 382 -16.73 18.81 0.15
CA GLU A 382 -16.38 18.56 -1.25
C GLU A 382 -15.37 17.41 -1.34
N ASN A 383 -15.63 16.46 -2.25
CA ASN A 383 -14.76 15.30 -2.39
C ASN A 383 -13.36 15.72 -2.85
N SER A 384 -12.36 15.39 -2.04
CA SER A 384 -10.95 15.52 -2.43
C SER A 384 -10.49 14.24 -3.13
N ASP A 385 -9.80 14.35 -4.27
CA ASP A 385 -9.26 13.16 -4.94
C ASP A 385 -8.22 12.45 -4.04
N VAL A 386 -7.40 13.24 -3.36
CA VAL A 386 -6.45 12.81 -2.33
C VAL A 386 -6.42 13.83 -1.19
N LEU A 387 -6.26 13.41 0.07
CA LEU A 387 -6.10 14.34 1.21
C LEU A 387 -4.64 14.66 1.51
N VAL A 388 -3.75 13.67 1.46
CA VAL A 388 -2.31 13.82 1.62
C VAL A 388 -1.59 13.10 0.48
N GLN A 389 -0.85 13.84 -0.35
CA GLN A 389 -0.05 13.29 -1.43
C GLN A 389 1.45 13.44 -1.14
N VAL A 390 2.17 12.32 -1.11
CA VAL A 390 3.63 12.29 -0.88
C VAL A 390 4.33 12.00 -2.20
N GLY A 391 4.82 13.06 -2.84
CA GLY A 391 5.37 13.01 -4.19
C GLY A 391 4.26 12.97 -5.26
N PRO A 392 4.47 13.57 -6.44
CA PRO A 392 3.54 13.43 -7.55
C PRO A 392 3.60 12.01 -8.16
N THR A 393 2.61 11.62 -8.96
CA THR A 393 2.66 10.35 -9.71
C THR A 393 3.94 10.26 -10.55
N GLY A 394 4.68 9.16 -10.40
CA GLY A 394 5.97 8.97 -11.06
C GLY A 394 7.15 9.64 -10.34
N ALA A 395 6.96 10.06 -9.09
CA ALA A 395 8.03 10.51 -8.20
C ALA A 395 9.19 9.51 -8.18
N SER A 396 10.40 10.04 -8.15
CA SER A 396 11.64 9.25 -8.26
C SER A 396 12.76 9.78 -7.40
N VAL A 397 12.65 11.01 -6.88
CA VAL A 397 13.60 11.56 -5.93
C VAL A 397 13.39 10.86 -4.60
N SER A 398 14.48 10.30 -4.08
CA SER A 398 14.48 9.60 -2.82
C SER A 398 15.89 9.56 -2.25
N ASP A 399 15.98 9.59 -0.92
CA ASP A 399 17.19 9.28 -0.16
C ASP A 399 16.82 8.26 0.91
N ALA A 400 17.32 7.03 0.80
CA ALA A 400 17.04 5.98 1.76
C ALA A 400 17.66 6.25 3.15
N ALA A 401 18.65 7.13 3.25
CA ALA A 401 19.23 7.58 4.52
C ALA A 401 18.46 8.76 5.12
N ASP A 402 17.70 9.50 4.31
CA ASP A 402 16.81 10.56 4.76
C ASP A 402 15.44 10.49 4.06
N PRO A 403 14.66 9.43 4.30
CA PRO A 403 13.36 9.27 3.66
C PRO A 403 12.38 10.36 4.08
N THR A 404 11.46 10.74 3.20
CA THR A 404 10.27 11.49 3.60
C THR A 404 9.48 10.66 4.62
N THR A 405 9.06 11.27 5.73
CA THR A 405 8.45 10.57 6.87
C THR A 405 7.14 11.22 7.29
N LEU A 406 6.11 10.41 7.47
CA LEU A 406 4.84 10.79 8.09
C LEU A 406 4.74 10.11 9.45
N THR A 407 4.59 10.88 10.53
CA THR A 407 4.53 10.37 11.91
C THR A 407 3.32 10.89 12.66
N ASP A 408 2.51 10.01 13.25
CA ASP A 408 1.27 10.42 13.93
C ASP A 408 0.37 11.28 13.01
N VAL A 409 0.25 10.86 11.74
CA VAL A 409 -0.64 11.50 10.76
C VAL A 409 -1.94 10.73 10.73
N PHE A 410 -3.02 11.40 11.12
CA PHE A 410 -4.34 10.81 11.26
C PHE A 410 -5.30 11.42 10.25
N ILE A 411 -6.11 10.60 9.61
CA ILE A 411 -7.10 11.01 8.61
C ILE A 411 -8.48 10.63 9.08
N ARG A 412 -9.44 11.54 8.90
CA ARG A 412 -10.84 11.31 9.26
C ARG A 412 -11.77 11.76 8.14
N ILE A 413 -12.63 10.84 7.70
CA ILE A 413 -13.67 11.10 6.69
C ILE A 413 -15.05 10.88 7.34
N GLY A 414 -15.72 11.96 7.76
CA GLY A 414 -16.95 11.85 8.56
C GLY A 414 -16.70 11.98 10.07
N GLY A 415 -17.77 11.99 10.88
CA GLY A 415 -17.68 11.99 12.35
C GLY A 415 -18.05 13.34 12.96
N PRO A 416 -17.18 14.37 12.90
CA PRO A 416 -17.54 15.73 13.29
C PRO A 416 -18.52 16.42 12.34
N TRP A 417 -18.46 16.06 11.05
CA TRP A 417 -19.32 16.53 9.97
C TRP A 417 -19.21 15.55 8.79
N ALA A 418 -20.05 15.72 7.75
CA ALA A 418 -19.90 14.94 6.53
C ALA A 418 -18.65 15.37 5.75
N GLY A 419 -17.72 14.44 5.51
CA GLY A 419 -16.51 14.67 4.74
C GLY A 419 -16.32 13.60 3.66
N LYS A 420 -15.62 13.89 2.56
CA LYS A 420 -15.42 12.95 1.45
C LYS A 420 -14.02 13.02 0.87
N ALA A 421 -13.46 11.86 0.55
CA ALA A 421 -12.26 11.77 -0.25
C ALA A 421 -12.25 10.49 -1.09
N THR A 422 -11.57 10.47 -2.22
CA THR A 422 -11.36 9.22 -2.96
C THR A 422 -10.23 8.42 -2.32
N THR A 423 -9.06 9.05 -2.09
CA THR A 423 -7.93 8.47 -1.37
C THR A 423 -7.56 9.33 -0.18
N SER A 424 -7.31 8.74 0.99
CA SER A 424 -6.83 9.53 2.13
C SER A 424 -5.35 9.87 2.01
N ILE A 425 -4.48 8.87 1.87
CA ILE A 425 -3.03 9.07 1.72
C ILE A 425 -2.56 8.36 0.45
N GLU A 426 -1.89 9.10 -0.43
CA GLU A 426 -1.20 8.55 -1.59
C GLU A 426 0.31 8.76 -1.44
N VAL A 427 1.09 7.67 -1.49
CA VAL A 427 2.55 7.68 -1.36
C VAL A 427 3.18 7.28 -2.69
N ASN A 428 3.69 8.25 -3.42
CA ASN A 428 4.38 8.04 -4.69
C ASN A 428 5.91 8.03 -4.52
N SER A 429 6.44 8.80 -3.56
CA SER A 429 7.88 8.86 -3.30
C SER A 429 8.45 7.52 -2.80
N PRO A 430 9.56 7.03 -3.38
CA PRO A 430 10.24 5.84 -2.86
C PRO A 430 10.84 6.05 -1.46
N ASN A 431 11.06 4.97 -0.73
CA ASN A 431 11.61 4.92 0.64
C ASN A 431 10.79 5.65 1.71
N THR A 432 9.62 6.21 1.40
CA THR A 432 8.80 6.91 2.41
C THR A 432 8.57 6.04 3.65
N LEU A 433 8.70 6.66 4.83
CA LEU A 433 8.42 6.02 6.10
C LEU A 433 7.07 6.51 6.64
N LEU A 434 6.15 5.57 6.84
CA LEU A 434 4.88 5.78 7.53
C LEU A 434 5.01 5.23 8.95
N ASP A 435 4.95 6.07 9.98
CA ASP A 435 5.15 5.68 11.37
C ASP A 435 3.98 6.12 12.26
N HIS A 436 3.09 5.18 12.57
CA HIS A 436 1.80 5.42 13.23
C HIS A 436 0.85 6.26 12.39
N ILE A 437 0.18 5.59 11.46
CA ILE A 437 -0.88 6.16 10.63
C ILE A 437 -2.21 5.60 11.08
N TRP A 438 -3.21 6.48 11.21
CA TRP A 438 -4.61 6.04 11.29
C TRP A 438 -5.43 6.74 10.21
N ALA A 439 -5.79 5.99 9.17
CA ALA A 439 -6.72 6.46 8.16
C ALA A 439 -8.10 5.87 8.45
N TRP A 440 -9.05 6.72 8.85
CA TRP A 440 -10.36 6.29 9.33
C TRP A 440 -11.48 6.94 8.53
N ARG A 441 -12.21 6.12 7.76
CA ARG A 441 -13.54 6.51 7.30
C ARG A 441 -14.50 6.29 8.46
N ALA A 442 -15.19 7.33 8.90
CA ALA A 442 -15.98 7.27 10.12
C ALA A 442 -17.08 6.20 10.05
N ASP A 443 -17.17 5.36 11.09
CA ASP A 443 -18.25 4.39 11.30
C ASP A 443 -19.36 4.93 12.23
N HIS A 444 -19.10 6.04 12.93
CA HIS A 444 -20.06 6.71 13.81
C HIS A 444 -19.86 8.23 13.86
N GLY A 445 -20.86 8.93 14.39
CA GLY A 445 -20.90 10.39 14.48
C GLY A 445 -21.78 11.04 13.40
N ASP A 446 -21.62 12.34 13.23
CA ASP A 446 -22.35 13.14 12.26
C ASP A 446 -21.83 12.91 10.83
N GLY A 447 -22.75 12.95 9.87
CA GLY A 447 -22.42 12.80 8.45
C GLY A 447 -21.94 11.40 8.05
N VAL A 448 -22.22 10.36 8.85
CA VAL A 448 -21.81 8.98 8.59
C VAL A 448 -22.96 8.16 7.99
N ALA A 449 -22.72 7.66 6.78
CA ALA A 449 -23.54 6.67 6.07
C ALA A 449 -22.82 6.30 4.77
N TRP A 450 -23.20 5.17 4.16
CA TRP A 450 -22.63 4.68 2.91
C TRP A 450 -22.49 5.74 1.81
N ASP A 451 -23.49 6.62 1.66
CA ASP A 451 -23.49 7.68 0.63
C ASP A 451 -23.13 9.08 1.18
N SER A 452 -22.82 9.20 2.47
CA SER A 452 -22.58 10.48 3.15
C SER A 452 -21.09 10.81 3.26
N ASN A 453 -20.31 9.93 3.87
CA ASN A 453 -18.87 10.09 4.07
C ASN A 453 -18.07 9.17 3.14
N THR A 454 -18.24 9.32 1.83
CA THR A 454 -17.65 8.43 0.84
C THR A 454 -16.12 8.45 0.88
N GLY A 455 -15.53 7.27 0.74
CA GLY A 455 -14.10 7.02 0.93
C GLY A 455 -13.69 5.74 0.22
N ASP A 456 -13.04 5.81 -0.95
CA ASP A 456 -12.67 4.60 -1.70
C ASP A 456 -11.48 3.87 -1.05
N HIS A 457 -10.40 4.60 -0.75
CA HIS A 457 -9.14 4.05 -0.27
C HIS A 457 -8.55 4.84 0.89
N GLY A 458 -7.99 4.14 1.89
CA GLY A 458 -7.27 4.77 2.98
C GLY A 458 -5.85 5.11 2.58
N VAL A 459 -5.06 4.11 2.23
CA VAL A 459 -3.65 4.31 1.86
C VAL A 459 -3.35 3.63 0.53
N VAL A 460 -2.80 4.39 -0.42
CA VAL A 460 -2.30 3.88 -1.69
C VAL A 460 -0.80 4.13 -1.75
N VAL A 461 -0.01 3.06 -1.88
CA VAL A 461 1.46 3.12 -1.95
C VAL A 461 1.90 2.73 -3.35
N ASN A 462 2.41 3.69 -4.10
CA ASN A 462 2.96 3.52 -5.45
C ASN A 462 4.50 3.52 -5.46
N GLY A 463 5.13 4.16 -4.48
CA GLY A 463 6.60 4.21 -4.36
C GLY A 463 7.22 2.89 -3.92
N ASP A 464 8.41 2.61 -4.42
CA ASP A 464 9.21 1.44 -4.03
C ASP A 464 9.86 1.65 -2.65
N ASP A 465 10.19 0.55 -1.97
CA ASP A 465 10.92 0.52 -0.69
C ASP A 465 10.26 1.30 0.47
N VAL A 466 8.95 1.58 0.35
CA VAL A 466 8.17 2.23 1.41
C VAL A 466 8.07 1.31 2.63
N THR A 467 8.21 1.87 3.83
CA THR A 467 8.05 1.15 5.09
C THR A 467 6.91 1.74 5.91
N ALA A 468 6.00 0.89 6.38
CA ALA A 468 4.94 1.23 7.32
C ALA A 468 5.15 0.54 8.66
N LEU A 469 5.21 1.32 9.74
CA LEU A 469 5.32 0.88 11.13
C LEU A 469 4.06 1.33 11.88
N GLY A 470 3.22 0.38 12.33
CA GLY A 470 1.99 0.74 13.03
C GLY A 470 0.93 1.34 12.11
N LEU A 471 0.45 0.57 11.13
CA LEU A 471 -0.54 1.04 10.16
C LEU A 471 -1.97 0.65 10.57
N PHE A 472 -2.86 1.63 10.74
CA PHE A 472 -4.27 1.44 11.08
C PHE A 472 -5.13 2.03 9.96
N VAL A 473 -5.97 1.23 9.29
CA VAL A 473 -6.80 1.72 8.16
C VAL A 473 -8.18 1.08 8.15
N GLU A 474 -9.25 1.88 8.24
CA GLU A 474 -10.57 1.37 8.59
C GLU A 474 -11.73 1.97 7.77
N HIS A 475 -12.70 1.09 7.49
CA HIS A 475 -14.05 1.31 6.96
C HIS A 475 -14.18 1.97 5.58
N TYR A 476 -13.14 2.02 4.76
CA TYR A 476 -13.23 2.47 3.38
C TYR A 476 -14.13 1.59 2.52
N GLN A 477 -14.77 2.16 1.50
CA GLN A 477 -15.76 1.51 0.63
C GLN A 477 -15.14 0.55 -0.39
N LYS A 478 -13.83 0.64 -0.61
CA LYS A 478 -13.05 -0.32 -1.41
C LYS A 478 -11.87 -0.85 -0.60
N ASN A 479 -10.74 -1.12 -1.25
CA ASN A 479 -9.53 -1.59 -0.57
C ASN A 479 -9.06 -0.54 0.45
N GLN A 480 -8.83 -0.96 1.69
CA GLN A 480 -8.36 -0.07 2.76
C GLN A 480 -6.93 0.39 2.43
N VAL A 481 -6.07 -0.58 2.06
CA VAL A 481 -4.70 -0.37 1.58
C VAL A 481 -4.53 -0.98 0.19
N ILE A 482 -3.88 -0.24 -0.71
CA ILE A 482 -3.34 -0.73 -1.98
C ILE A 482 -1.84 -0.51 -2.01
N TRP A 483 -1.07 -1.54 -2.36
CA TRP A 483 0.38 -1.50 -2.46
C TRP A 483 0.84 -1.93 -3.86
N ASN A 484 1.40 -0.99 -4.60
CA ASN A 484 1.82 -1.14 -6.00
C ASN A 484 3.35 -1.10 -6.18
N GLY A 485 4.10 -0.55 -5.22
CA GLY A 485 5.56 -0.51 -5.25
C GLY A 485 6.24 -1.80 -4.77
N ASP A 486 7.42 -2.10 -5.31
CA ASP A 486 8.28 -3.20 -4.90
C ASP A 486 9.03 -2.88 -3.59
N GLY A 487 9.56 -3.90 -2.92
CA GLY A 487 10.36 -3.75 -1.70
C GLY A 487 9.56 -3.29 -0.46
N GLY A 488 8.24 -3.17 -0.59
CA GLY A 488 7.39 -2.64 0.47
C GLY A 488 7.45 -3.45 1.76
N ARG A 489 7.45 -2.76 2.91
CA ARG A 489 7.46 -3.40 4.23
C ARG A 489 6.36 -2.85 5.13
N THR A 490 5.59 -3.74 5.78
CA THR A 490 4.63 -3.38 6.83
C THR A 490 4.94 -4.16 8.10
N ILE A 491 5.13 -3.48 9.22
CA ILE A 491 5.20 -4.08 10.55
C ILE A 491 4.05 -3.54 11.37
N PHE A 492 3.17 -4.45 11.79
CA PHE A 492 1.85 -4.17 12.36
C PHE A 492 0.87 -3.53 11.37
N TYR A 493 -0.25 -4.21 11.18
CA TYR A 493 -1.43 -3.68 10.50
C TYR A 493 -2.69 -4.02 11.29
N GLN A 494 -3.58 -3.05 11.44
CA GLN A 494 -4.93 -3.26 11.94
C GLN A 494 -5.93 -2.61 10.98
N SER A 495 -7.03 -3.31 10.75
CA SER A 495 -8.11 -2.81 9.90
C SER A 495 -9.44 -3.44 10.25
N GLU A 496 -10.49 -2.65 10.13
CA GLU A 496 -11.86 -3.09 10.05
C GLU A 496 -12.44 -2.74 8.68
N ILE A 497 -13.06 -3.72 8.01
CA ILE A 497 -13.79 -3.47 6.75
C ILE A 497 -15.09 -2.68 7.04
N PRO A 498 -15.72 -2.00 6.05
CA PRO A 498 -16.85 -1.11 6.32
C PRO A 498 -18.04 -1.87 6.91
N TYR A 499 -18.70 -1.26 7.89
CA TYR A 499 -19.87 -1.86 8.55
C TYR A 499 -21.15 -1.71 7.74
N ASP A 500 -21.21 -0.63 6.97
CA ASP A 500 -22.38 -0.05 6.36
C ASP A 500 -22.62 -0.36 4.86
N PRO A 501 -21.97 -1.33 4.18
CA PRO A 501 -22.41 -1.71 2.85
C PRO A 501 -23.87 -2.18 2.86
N PRO A 502 -24.74 -1.62 2.01
CA PRO A 502 -26.18 -1.91 2.10
C PRO A 502 -26.55 -3.30 1.58
N THR A 503 -25.78 -3.84 0.63
CA THR A 503 -25.99 -5.17 0.04
C THR A 503 -24.66 -5.74 -0.46
N GLN A 504 -24.61 -7.06 -0.69
CA GLN A 504 -23.46 -7.67 -1.37
C GLN A 504 -23.18 -7.03 -2.74
N ALA A 505 -24.23 -6.70 -3.52
CA ALA A 505 -24.06 -6.12 -4.85
C ALA A 505 -23.43 -4.72 -4.84
N ALA A 506 -23.61 -3.96 -3.75
CA ALA A 506 -22.95 -2.67 -3.54
C ALA A 506 -21.47 -2.83 -3.13
N TYR A 507 -21.07 -4.02 -2.68
CA TYR A 507 -19.73 -4.32 -2.18
C TYR A 507 -19.14 -5.53 -2.91
N MET A 508 -18.88 -5.34 -4.21
CA MET A 508 -18.19 -6.28 -5.08
C MET A 508 -16.96 -5.59 -5.68
N ASP A 509 -15.83 -6.31 -5.73
CA ASP A 509 -14.66 -5.96 -6.54
C ASP A 509 -14.72 -6.74 -7.87
N GLY A 510 -15.42 -6.18 -8.86
CA GLY A 510 -15.76 -6.90 -10.09
C GLY A 510 -16.63 -8.14 -9.78
N ASP A 511 -16.13 -9.33 -10.12
CA ASP A 511 -16.79 -10.61 -9.82
C ASP A 511 -16.41 -11.17 -8.43
N ARG A 512 -15.48 -10.52 -7.71
CA ARG A 512 -15.03 -10.92 -6.37
C ARG A 512 -15.94 -10.30 -5.30
N LYS A 513 -16.34 -11.10 -4.31
CA LYS A 513 -17.11 -10.64 -3.15
C LYS A 513 -16.27 -9.70 -2.28
N GLY A 514 -16.71 -8.45 -2.13
CA GLY A 514 -16.03 -7.44 -1.33
C GLY A 514 -14.64 -7.07 -1.81
N TYR A 515 -14.10 -6.00 -1.24
CA TYR A 515 -12.72 -5.58 -1.44
C TYR A 515 -11.85 -6.14 -0.31
N ALA A 516 -10.67 -6.65 -0.64
CA ALA A 516 -9.68 -7.03 0.37
C ALA A 516 -9.25 -5.78 1.17
N SER A 517 -9.04 -5.92 2.47
CA SER A 517 -8.52 -4.82 3.29
C SER A 517 -7.12 -4.43 2.84
N TYR A 518 -6.23 -5.40 2.66
CA TYR A 518 -4.86 -5.17 2.20
C TYR A 518 -4.65 -5.79 0.81
N ARG A 519 -4.40 -4.97 -0.21
CA ARG A 519 -4.16 -5.43 -1.59
C ARG A 519 -2.74 -5.12 -2.04
N VAL A 520 -1.97 -6.16 -2.37
CA VAL A 520 -0.72 -6.03 -3.13
C VAL A 520 -1.03 -6.19 -4.62
N GLY A 521 -0.53 -5.28 -5.45
CA GLY A 521 -0.76 -5.27 -6.89
C GLY A 521 -0.15 -6.47 -7.60
N ASP A 522 -0.80 -6.94 -8.67
CA ASP A 522 -0.41 -8.17 -9.38
C ASP A 522 1.01 -8.12 -9.99
N GLY A 523 1.55 -6.91 -10.19
CA GLY A 523 2.88 -6.69 -10.75
C GLY A 523 4.01 -6.61 -9.71
N VAL A 524 3.69 -6.58 -8.41
CA VAL A 524 4.68 -6.49 -7.33
C VAL A 524 5.43 -7.82 -7.24
N THR A 525 6.75 -7.74 -7.20
CA THR A 525 7.65 -8.89 -7.16
C THR A 525 8.23 -9.13 -5.78
N SER A 526 8.31 -8.11 -4.92
CA SER A 526 8.82 -8.22 -3.56
C SER A 526 8.02 -7.38 -2.56
N HIS A 527 7.65 -7.98 -1.44
CA HIS A 527 6.90 -7.33 -0.36
C HIS A 527 7.01 -8.14 0.94
N LEU A 528 7.03 -7.49 2.10
CA LEU A 528 7.01 -8.17 3.40
C LEU A 528 6.06 -7.48 4.38
N ALA A 529 5.01 -8.17 4.81
CA ALA A 529 4.12 -7.68 5.85
C ALA A 529 4.07 -8.63 7.06
N GLN A 530 4.24 -8.11 8.28
CA GLN A 530 4.34 -8.90 9.51
C GLN A 530 3.37 -8.37 10.59
N GLY A 531 2.53 -9.25 11.15
CA GLY A 531 1.59 -8.90 12.22
C GLY A 531 0.35 -8.15 11.73
N LEU A 532 -0.54 -8.81 10.97
CA LEU A 532 -1.70 -8.18 10.33
C LEU A 532 -3.02 -8.67 10.95
N GLY A 533 -3.93 -7.75 11.26
CA GLY A 533 -5.30 -8.03 11.70
C GLY A 533 -6.36 -7.38 10.79
N VAL A 534 -7.31 -8.18 10.28
CA VAL A 534 -8.43 -7.69 9.46
C VAL A 534 -9.76 -8.14 10.06
N TYR A 535 -10.60 -7.20 10.48
CA TYR A 535 -11.82 -7.49 11.25
C TYR A 535 -13.07 -7.17 10.43
N SER A 536 -14.16 -7.87 10.72
CA SER A 536 -15.47 -7.65 10.10
C SER A 536 -16.57 -7.50 11.14
N PHE A 537 -17.38 -6.45 10.97
CA PHE A 537 -18.64 -6.22 11.66
C PHE A 537 -19.64 -5.59 10.67
N PHE A 538 -20.33 -6.41 9.87
CA PHE A 538 -21.39 -5.85 9.01
C PHE A 538 -22.64 -5.58 9.85
N ASP A 539 -22.98 -4.30 10.00
CA ASP A 539 -24.04 -3.87 10.90
C ASP A 539 -25.41 -4.27 10.35
N GLN A 540 -26.01 -5.26 11.01
CA GLN A 540 -27.33 -5.79 10.67
C GLN A 540 -28.46 -4.76 10.78
N THR A 541 -28.26 -3.69 11.56
CA THR A 541 -29.23 -2.59 11.69
C THR A 541 -29.22 -1.68 10.45
N ILE A 542 -28.11 -1.65 9.70
CA ILE A 542 -27.95 -0.89 8.47
C ILE A 542 -28.28 -1.76 7.25
N ASN A 543 -27.71 -2.96 7.17
CA ASN A 543 -27.80 -3.82 5.98
C ASN A 543 -29.06 -4.73 5.94
N GLY A 544 -29.94 -4.63 6.95
CA GLY A 544 -31.17 -5.44 7.03
C GLY A 544 -30.94 -6.93 7.27
N GLY A 545 -29.78 -7.30 7.84
CA GLY A 545 -29.38 -8.68 8.09
C GLY A 545 -28.84 -9.41 6.86
N ALA A 546 -28.34 -8.68 5.86
CA ALA A 546 -27.75 -9.27 4.66
C ALA A 546 -26.47 -10.07 4.99
N ASP A 547 -26.30 -11.23 4.34
CA ASP A 547 -25.09 -12.05 4.46
C ASP A 547 -23.97 -11.54 3.55
N ILE A 548 -23.39 -10.37 3.88
CA ILE A 548 -22.33 -9.73 3.11
C ILE A 548 -21.01 -10.45 3.37
N ARG A 549 -20.30 -10.83 2.30
CA ARG A 549 -19.06 -11.58 2.35
C ARG A 549 -17.93 -10.81 1.70
N VAL A 550 -16.73 -10.99 2.24
CA VAL A 550 -15.47 -10.65 1.57
C VAL A 550 -14.71 -11.93 1.28
N ALA A 551 -14.28 -12.11 0.04
CA ALA A 551 -13.59 -13.33 -0.39
C ALA A 551 -12.26 -13.55 0.37
N SER A 552 -11.53 -12.47 0.70
CA SER A 552 -10.43 -12.54 1.67
C SER A 552 -10.11 -11.20 2.31
N GLY A 553 -9.49 -11.22 3.50
CA GLY A 553 -8.97 -10.03 4.15
C GLY A 553 -7.77 -9.41 3.43
N ILE A 554 -6.90 -10.26 2.86
CA ILE A 554 -5.69 -9.87 2.14
C ILE A 554 -5.73 -10.45 0.72
N GLN A 555 -5.36 -9.66 -0.28
CA GLN A 555 -5.21 -10.08 -1.67
C GLN A 555 -3.80 -9.74 -2.16
N THR A 556 -3.12 -10.71 -2.79
CA THR A 556 -1.71 -10.56 -3.16
C THR A 556 -1.32 -11.48 -4.30
N PRO A 557 -0.28 -11.16 -5.11
CA PRO A 557 0.43 -12.16 -5.89
C PRO A 557 0.88 -13.33 -5.01
N LYS A 558 0.92 -14.51 -5.62
CA LYS A 558 1.57 -15.68 -5.03
C LYS A 558 3.01 -15.71 -5.54
N SER A 559 3.96 -15.19 -4.78
CA SER A 559 5.39 -15.13 -5.09
C SER A 559 6.20 -15.48 -3.86
N ALA A 560 7.33 -16.16 -4.03
CA ALA A 560 8.23 -16.50 -2.91
C ALA A 560 8.76 -15.24 -2.19
N ASP A 561 8.85 -14.11 -2.89
CA ASP A 561 9.38 -12.85 -2.38
C ASP A 561 8.29 -11.85 -1.94
N VAL A 562 7.00 -12.21 -2.12
CA VAL A 562 5.85 -11.46 -1.61
C VAL A 562 5.29 -12.21 -0.40
N ARG A 563 5.77 -11.85 0.78
CA ARG A 563 5.64 -12.63 2.01
C ARG A 563 4.77 -11.92 3.04
N PHE A 564 3.96 -12.73 3.73
CA PHE A 564 3.17 -12.30 4.87
C PHE A 564 3.40 -13.23 6.04
N GLU A 565 3.51 -12.67 7.24
CA GLU A 565 3.76 -13.41 8.47
C GLU A 565 2.81 -12.93 9.57
N SER A 566 2.30 -13.85 10.37
CA SER A 566 1.43 -13.58 11.52
C SER A 566 0.18 -12.77 11.17
N MET A 567 -0.77 -13.41 10.46
CA MET A 567 -2.01 -12.80 10.02
C MET A 567 -3.21 -13.37 10.78
N THR A 568 -4.18 -12.53 11.11
CA THR A 568 -5.46 -12.93 11.71
C THR A 568 -6.62 -12.23 11.01
N SER A 569 -7.73 -12.95 10.83
CA SER A 569 -9.01 -12.32 10.49
C SER A 569 -9.97 -12.51 11.65
N VAL A 570 -10.79 -11.50 11.97
CA VAL A 570 -11.70 -11.55 13.12
C VAL A 570 -13.12 -11.22 12.70
N PHE A 571 -14.06 -12.12 12.97
CA PHE A 571 -15.48 -11.80 12.96
C PHE A 571 -15.86 -11.29 14.34
N LEU A 572 -16.18 -10.01 14.44
CA LEU A 572 -16.50 -9.36 15.71
C LEU A 572 -17.93 -9.73 16.14
N ASN A 573 -18.91 -9.38 15.30
CA ASN A 573 -20.34 -9.58 15.49
C ASN A 573 -21.06 -9.22 14.17
N GLY A 574 -22.40 -9.08 14.19
CA GLY A 574 -23.19 -8.64 13.04
C GLY A 574 -23.56 -9.80 12.13
N THR A 575 -23.59 -9.56 10.82
CA THR A 575 -23.83 -10.59 9.79
C THR A 575 -22.62 -10.78 8.88
N GLY A 576 -22.64 -11.81 8.02
CA GLY A 576 -21.61 -11.93 6.99
C GLY A 576 -20.25 -12.42 7.49
N GLY A 577 -19.18 -11.86 6.93
CA GLY A 577 -17.80 -12.03 7.37
C GLY A 577 -16.77 -12.24 6.25
N ILE A 578 -15.61 -12.75 6.61
CA ILE A 578 -14.44 -12.93 5.72
C ILE A 578 -14.26 -14.41 5.40
N GLU A 579 -14.21 -14.78 4.12
CA GLU A 579 -14.15 -16.19 3.68
C GLU A 579 -12.73 -16.79 3.83
N HIS A 580 -11.68 -16.00 3.65
CA HIS A 580 -10.27 -16.42 3.77
C HIS A 580 -9.37 -15.31 4.33
N ILE A 581 -8.24 -15.66 4.95
CA ILE A 581 -7.30 -14.67 5.48
C ILE A 581 -6.53 -14.03 4.32
N VAL A 582 -5.90 -14.84 3.47
CA VAL A 582 -5.13 -14.39 2.29
C VAL A 582 -5.58 -15.15 1.06
N ASN A 583 -6.00 -14.47 -0.01
CA ASN A 583 -6.47 -15.08 -1.25
C ASN A 583 -7.52 -16.19 -1.03
N ASP A 584 -7.12 -17.46 -1.10
CA ASP A 584 -7.90 -18.68 -0.87
C ASP A 584 -7.42 -19.50 0.35
N ALA A 585 -6.46 -18.96 1.11
CA ALA A 585 -5.81 -19.57 2.26
C ALA A 585 -6.31 -18.99 3.59
N GLY A 586 -6.29 -19.84 4.63
CA GLY A 586 -6.79 -19.52 5.97
C GLY A 586 -8.27 -19.87 6.13
N ALA A 587 -8.65 -20.18 7.37
CA ALA A 587 -10.03 -20.49 7.73
C ALA A 587 -10.90 -19.23 7.71
N PRO A 588 -12.22 -19.36 7.45
CA PRO A 588 -13.14 -18.22 7.42
C PRO A 588 -13.36 -17.63 8.81
N ALA A 589 -13.52 -16.31 8.87
CA ALA A 589 -13.97 -15.57 10.05
C ALA A 589 -15.43 -15.15 9.81
N VAL A 590 -16.38 -16.01 10.23
CA VAL A 590 -17.80 -15.89 9.88
C VAL A 590 -18.73 -16.44 10.97
N GLY A 591 -19.97 -15.94 11.02
CA GLY A 591 -21.05 -16.54 11.79
C GLY A 591 -21.10 -16.04 13.24
N SER A 592 -20.50 -16.77 14.17
CA SER A 592 -20.27 -16.29 15.54
C SER A 592 -18.84 -15.76 15.67
N PHE A 593 -18.50 -15.13 16.80
CA PHE A 593 -17.14 -14.68 17.06
C PHE A 593 -16.11 -15.74 16.67
N ALA A 594 -15.17 -15.36 15.80
CA ALA A 594 -14.16 -16.24 15.24
C ALA A 594 -12.90 -15.44 14.90
N SER A 595 -11.73 -15.94 15.30
CA SER A 595 -10.43 -15.27 15.09
C SER A 595 -9.37 -16.23 14.50
N PRO A 596 -9.60 -16.83 13.32
CA PRO A 596 -8.62 -17.70 12.68
C PRO A 596 -7.31 -16.96 12.38
N GLN A 597 -6.20 -17.70 12.47
CA GLN A 597 -4.86 -17.21 12.18
C GLN A 597 -4.23 -17.97 11.00
N LEU A 598 -3.34 -17.30 10.28
CA LEU A 598 -2.42 -17.87 9.31
C LEU A 598 -1.00 -17.39 9.67
N VAL A 599 -0.08 -18.32 9.85
CA VAL A 599 1.28 -17.99 10.34
C VAL A 599 2.16 -17.43 9.23
N SER A 600 2.06 -17.96 8.01
CA SER A 600 2.86 -17.53 6.86
C SER A 600 2.11 -17.69 5.54
N TYR A 601 2.44 -16.85 4.57
CA TYR A 601 1.99 -16.90 3.18
C TYR A 601 3.06 -16.32 2.24
N PRO A 602 3.22 -16.85 1.01
CA PRO A 602 2.60 -18.06 0.50
C PRO A 602 3.16 -19.32 1.17
N PRO A 603 2.48 -20.48 1.05
CA PRO A 603 3.10 -21.75 1.39
C PRO A 603 4.35 -22.00 0.52
N ALA A 604 5.19 -22.97 0.90
CA ALA A 604 6.28 -23.38 0.02
C ALA A 604 5.71 -23.87 -1.32
N ASP A 605 6.30 -23.40 -2.43
CA ASP A 605 5.94 -23.89 -3.75
C ASP A 605 6.50 -25.29 -3.98
N THR A 606 5.59 -26.22 -4.28
CA THR A 606 5.88 -27.64 -4.53
C THR A 606 5.14 -28.16 -5.76
N THR A 607 4.41 -27.29 -6.47
CA THR A 607 3.59 -27.68 -7.61
C THR A 607 4.40 -27.44 -8.88
N ALA A 608 4.53 -28.45 -9.73
CA ALA A 608 5.21 -28.26 -11.00
C ALA A 608 4.36 -27.40 -11.97
N PRO A 609 5.00 -26.53 -12.77
CA PRO A 609 4.29 -25.73 -13.77
C PRO A 609 3.72 -26.62 -14.88
N THR A 610 2.86 -26.05 -15.72
CA THR A 610 2.37 -26.72 -16.93
C THR A 610 3.01 -26.18 -18.18
N VAL A 611 3.09 -27.01 -19.23
CA VAL A 611 3.61 -26.62 -20.55
C VAL A 611 2.74 -27.22 -21.64
N ALA A 612 2.55 -26.48 -22.73
CA ALA A 612 1.79 -26.91 -23.90
C ALA A 612 2.51 -26.53 -25.20
N ILE A 613 2.31 -27.35 -26.24
CA ILE A 613 2.80 -27.12 -27.60
C ILE A 613 1.60 -26.99 -28.52
N ALA A 614 1.45 -25.82 -29.15
CA ALA A 614 0.43 -25.57 -30.16
C ALA A 614 1.07 -25.48 -31.55
N ALA A 615 0.62 -26.29 -32.50
CA ALA A 615 1.08 -26.26 -33.88
C ALA A 615 0.19 -25.37 -34.75
N ASN A 616 0.81 -24.67 -35.71
CA ASN A 616 0.11 -23.96 -36.79
C ASN A 616 0.73 -24.37 -38.14
N PRO A 617 -0.03 -25.04 -39.03
CA PRO A 617 -1.43 -25.48 -38.85
C PRO A 617 -1.58 -26.57 -37.78
N ALA A 618 -2.74 -26.60 -37.10
CA ALA A 618 -2.97 -27.50 -35.96
C ALA A 618 -2.98 -28.98 -36.34
N THR A 619 -3.54 -29.33 -37.50
CA THR A 619 -3.64 -30.71 -38.00
C THR A 619 -3.04 -30.85 -39.40
N PRO A 620 -2.38 -31.99 -39.69
CA PRO A 620 -1.90 -32.25 -41.03
C PRO A 620 -3.07 -32.57 -41.98
N PRO A 621 -2.93 -32.30 -43.29
CA PRO A 621 -3.86 -32.78 -44.31
C PRO A 621 -4.07 -34.31 -44.27
N ALA A 622 -5.13 -34.79 -44.95
CA ALA A 622 -5.42 -36.22 -45.08
C ALA A 622 -4.16 -36.99 -45.56
N GLY A 623 -3.65 -37.89 -44.72
CA GLY A 623 -2.38 -38.60 -44.95
C GLY A 623 -1.28 -38.31 -43.91
N GLY A 624 -1.50 -37.41 -42.94
CA GLY A 624 -0.65 -37.28 -41.75
C GLY A 624 0.66 -36.50 -41.93
N THR A 625 0.88 -35.91 -43.11
CA THR A 625 2.08 -35.13 -43.43
C THR A 625 1.72 -33.68 -43.75
N TYR A 626 2.35 -32.72 -43.08
CA TYR A 626 2.21 -31.30 -43.34
C TYR A 626 2.89 -30.93 -44.66
N THR A 627 2.15 -30.29 -45.57
CA THR A 627 2.67 -29.86 -46.88
C THR A 627 3.05 -28.37 -46.93
N SER A 628 2.86 -27.68 -45.81
CA SER A 628 3.27 -26.30 -45.56
C SER A 628 4.17 -26.23 -44.33
N LYS A 629 4.80 -25.07 -44.11
CA LYS A 629 5.56 -24.77 -42.90
C LYS A 629 4.71 -25.00 -41.65
N VAL A 630 5.30 -25.63 -40.63
CA VAL A 630 4.71 -25.78 -39.29
C VAL A 630 5.44 -24.86 -38.33
N VAL A 631 4.68 -24.05 -37.61
CA VAL A 631 5.17 -23.18 -36.54
C VAL A 631 4.61 -23.69 -35.22
N LEU A 632 5.47 -23.98 -34.25
CA LEU A 632 5.08 -24.37 -32.91
C LEU A 632 5.19 -23.19 -31.96
N THR A 633 4.14 -22.94 -31.19
CA THR A 633 4.13 -22.02 -30.06
C THR A 633 4.19 -22.83 -28.78
N ILE A 634 5.15 -22.52 -27.91
CA ILE A 634 5.27 -23.13 -26.59
C ILE A 634 4.72 -22.13 -25.58
N THR A 635 3.82 -22.59 -24.73
CA THR A 635 3.26 -21.80 -23.63
C THR A 635 3.41 -22.57 -22.34
N GLY A 636 3.64 -21.88 -21.23
CA GLY A 636 3.54 -22.48 -19.91
C GLY A 636 2.88 -21.54 -18.92
N SER A 637 2.39 -22.11 -17.84
CA SER A 637 1.73 -21.41 -16.75
C SER A 637 2.12 -22.05 -15.43
N ASP A 638 2.08 -21.25 -14.38
CA ASP A 638 2.39 -21.67 -13.02
C ASP A 638 1.39 -21.05 -12.04
N ASP A 639 1.23 -21.64 -10.86
CA ASP A 639 0.38 -21.06 -9.80
C ASP A 639 1.12 -20.03 -8.94
N TYR A 640 2.44 -19.89 -9.14
CA TYR A 640 3.26 -18.81 -8.62
C TYR A 640 3.71 -17.84 -9.72
N THR A 641 4.19 -16.69 -9.26
CA THR A 641 4.86 -15.68 -10.07
C THR A 641 6.33 -15.61 -9.65
N PRO A 642 7.26 -15.30 -10.58
CA PRO A 642 7.03 -15.01 -12.00
C PRO A 642 6.69 -16.26 -12.84
N PRO A 643 6.21 -16.09 -14.09
CA PRO A 643 5.94 -17.21 -15.00
C PRO A 643 7.16 -18.14 -15.19
N PRO A 644 6.93 -19.43 -15.50
CA PRO A 644 8.01 -20.41 -15.55
C PRO A 644 8.89 -20.22 -16.78
N VAL A 645 10.16 -20.59 -16.65
CA VAL A 645 11.12 -20.64 -17.76
C VAL A 645 10.78 -21.82 -18.66
N LEU A 646 10.64 -21.56 -19.97
CA LEU A 646 10.30 -22.57 -20.96
C LEU A 646 11.54 -23.05 -21.71
N GLU A 647 11.68 -24.37 -21.83
CA GLU A 647 12.73 -25.02 -22.62
C GLU A 647 12.14 -25.99 -23.64
N VAL A 648 12.83 -26.14 -24.77
CA VAL A 648 12.46 -27.04 -25.85
C VAL A 648 13.63 -27.88 -26.33
N LYS A 649 13.33 -29.08 -26.78
CA LYS A 649 14.24 -30.00 -27.44
C LYS A 649 13.62 -30.47 -28.76
N VAL A 650 14.30 -30.20 -29.86
CA VAL A 650 13.90 -30.65 -31.21
C VAL A 650 14.77 -31.85 -31.59
N ASP A 651 14.13 -32.98 -31.84
CA ASP A 651 14.75 -34.26 -32.17
C ASP A 651 15.80 -34.69 -31.12
N SER A 652 17.03 -34.97 -31.53
CA SER A 652 18.13 -35.36 -30.65
C SER A 652 18.96 -34.18 -30.13
N ALA A 653 18.50 -32.94 -30.29
CA ALA A 653 19.23 -31.76 -29.82
C ALA A 653 19.28 -31.67 -28.28
N ALA A 654 20.10 -30.75 -27.77
CA ALA A 654 20.04 -30.36 -26.36
C ALA A 654 18.82 -29.45 -26.09
N TRP A 655 18.38 -29.40 -24.83
CA TRP A 655 17.38 -28.44 -24.35
C TRP A 655 17.88 -27.01 -24.58
N LYS A 656 16.97 -26.12 -24.98
CA LYS A 656 17.23 -24.69 -25.19
C LYS A 656 16.05 -23.87 -24.71
N ALA A 657 16.32 -22.68 -24.18
CA ALA A 657 15.30 -21.71 -23.80
C ALA A 657 14.44 -21.30 -25.01
N VAL A 658 13.13 -21.19 -24.80
CA VAL A 658 12.18 -20.70 -25.81
C VAL A 658 12.25 -19.17 -25.83
N THR A 659 12.64 -18.60 -26.97
CA THR A 659 12.71 -17.14 -27.19
C THR A 659 11.70 -16.65 -28.24
N GLY A 660 10.91 -17.56 -28.80
CA GLY A 660 9.90 -17.28 -29.81
C GLY A 660 9.35 -18.58 -30.44
N PRO A 661 8.47 -18.46 -31.45
CA PRO A 661 7.91 -19.61 -32.15
C PRO A 661 8.98 -20.45 -32.85
N ILE A 662 8.77 -21.76 -32.89
CA ILE A 662 9.72 -22.74 -33.46
C ILE A 662 9.23 -23.16 -34.83
N GLU A 663 10.06 -22.94 -35.85
CA GLU A 663 9.72 -23.27 -37.23
C GLU A 663 10.35 -24.60 -37.63
N LEU A 664 9.53 -25.53 -38.12
CA LEU A 664 9.99 -26.84 -38.57
C LEU A 664 10.18 -26.90 -40.08
N GLY A 665 11.35 -27.40 -40.50
CA GLY A 665 11.68 -27.67 -41.89
C GLY A 665 11.17 -29.04 -42.36
N ASN A 666 11.65 -29.51 -43.51
CA ASN A 666 11.29 -30.86 -44.00
C ASN A 666 11.92 -31.95 -43.13
N GLY A 667 11.13 -32.94 -42.76
CA GLY A 667 11.55 -34.07 -41.94
C GLY A 667 10.44 -34.59 -41.04
N THR A 668 10.67 -35.76 -40.43
CA THR A 668 9.89 -36.20 -39.27
C THR A 668 10.56 -35.63 -38.03
N HIS A 669 9.79 -34.88 -37.24
CA HIS A 669 10.28 -34.21 -36.06
C HIS A 669 9.55 -34.68 -34.80
N THR A 670 10.28 -34.77 -33.71
CA THR A 670 9.73 -34.86 -32.35
C THR A 670 10.19 -33.65 -31.56
N VAL A 671 9.26 -32.88 -31.01
CA VAL A 671 9.53 -31.70 -30.21
C VAL A 671 9.03 -31.96 -28.80
N LEU A 672 9.94 -31.87 -27.84
CA LEU A 672 9.63 -31.96 -26.41
C LEU A 672 9.76 -30.56 -25.81
N ALA A 673 8.81 -30.17 -24.97
CA ALA A 673 8.86 -28.92 -24.21
C ALA A 673 8.71 -29.21 -22.73
N ARG A 674 9.41 -28.45 -21.90
CA ARG A 674 9.28 -28.46 -20.44
C ARG A 674 9.26 -27.04 -19.90
N ALA A 675 8.63 -26.85 -18.77
CA ALA A 675 8.65 -25.61 -18.00
C ALA A 675 9.33 -25.85 -16.66
N THR A 676 10.02 -24.84 -16.13
CA THR A 676 10.64 -24.85 -14.80
C THR A 676 10.29 -23.56 -14.08
N ASP A 677 9.68 -23.66 -12.91
CA ASP A 677 9.29 -22.50 -12.09
C ASP A 677 10.48 -21.94 -11.29
N ALA A 678 10.21 -20.91 -10.47
CA ALA A 678 11.21 -20.27 -9.62
C ALA A 678 11.68 -21.16 -8.45
N ALA A 679 10.83 -22.10 -7.99
CA ALA A 679 11.17 -23.08 -6.95
C ALA A 679 11.99 -24.26 -7.48
N GLY A 680 12.12 -24.39 -8.81
CA GLY A 680 12.85 -25.45 -9.49
C GLY A 680 12.03 -26.70 -9.78
N ASN A 681 10.69 -26.66 -9.61
CA ASN A 681 9.85 -27.77 -10.04
C ASN A 681 9.76 -27.79 -11.57
N VAL A 682 9.76 -28.98 -12.15
CA VAL A 682 9.80 -29.17 -13.61
C VAL A 682 8.50 -29.82 -14.07
N SER A 683 7.88 -29.24 -15.10
CA SER A 683 6.65 -29.75 -15.69
C SER A 683 6.82 -31.18 -16.22
N THR A 684 5.71 -31.89 -16.34
CA THR A 684 5.68 -33.03 -17.27
C THR A 684 5.99 -32.52 -18.69
N GLU A 685 6.82 -33.25 -19.44
CA GLU A 685 7.19 -32.86 -20.80
C GLU A 685 5.96 -32.91 -21.73
N ALA A 686 5.67 -31.81 -22.43
CA ALA A 686 4.76 -31.85 -23.56
C ALA A 686 5.50 -32.37 -24.80
N SER A 687 4.83 -33.19 -25.61
CA SER A 687 5.41 -33.76 -26.82
C SER A 687 4.53 -33.47 -28.03
N TRP A 688 5.17 -33.05 -29.11
CA TRP A 688 4.57 -32.95 -30.43
C TRP A 688 5.40 -33.79 -31.40
N THR A 689 4.73 -34.55 -32.27
CA THR A 689 5.41 -35.29 -33.35
C THR A 689 4.65 -35.06 -34.65
N GLY A 690 5.38 -34.78 -35.72
CA GLY A 690 4.80 -34.57 -37.04
C GLY A 690 5.82 -34.72 -38.15
N THR A 691 5.33 -35.04 -39.35
CA THR A 691 6.15 -35.07 -40.56
C THR A 691 5.82 -33.87 -41.43
N VAL A 692 6.84 -33.13 -41.81
CA VAL A 692 6.75 -31.95 -42.67
C VAL A 692 7.43 -32.28 -44.01
N ALA A 693 6.70 -32.10 -45.10
CA ALA A 693 7.17 -32.29 -46.46
C ALA A 693 6.65 -31.14 -47.32
N ILE A 694 7.28 -29.99 -47.19
CA ILE A 694 7.05 -28.81 -48.01
C ILE A 694 7.47 -29.15 -49.44
N VAL A 695 6.49 -29.25 -50.33
CA VAL A 695 6.70 -29.47 -51.76
C VAL A 695 7.16 -28.16 -52.40
N VAL A 696 8.43 -28.09 -52.77
CA VAL A 696 8.94 -26.96 -53.56
C VAL A 696 8.51 -27.14 -55.01
N VAL A 697 7.56 -26.32 -55.46
CA VAL A 697 7.16 -26.26 -56.88
C VAL A 697 8.03 -25.20 -57.58
N PRO A 698 8.97 -25.60 -58.46
CA PRO A 698 9.86 -24.65 -59.14
C PRO A 698 9.05 -23.75 -60.09
N ASP A 699 9.51 -22.53 -60.31
CA ASP A 699 8.91 -21.68 -61.35
C ASP A 699 9.08 -22.33 -62.73
N VAL A 700 8.15 -22.05 -63.65
CA VAL A 700 8.31 -22.45 -65.05
C VAL A 700 9.27 -21.44 -65.68
N PRO A 701 10.52 -21.78 -66.01
CA PRO A 701 11.40 -20.83 -66.66
C PRO A 701 10.85 -20.52 -68.06
N LEU A 702 10.52 -19.25 -68.28
CA LEU A 702 10.02 -18.76 -69.57
C LEU A 702 10.98 -17.71 -70.13
N GLU A 703 11.33 -17.84 -71.40
CA GLU A 703 11.91 -16.73 -72.16
C GLU A 703 10.74 -15.97 -72.81
N VAL A 704 10.53 -14.73 -72.40
CA VAL A 704 9.35 -13.95 -72.80
C VAL A 704 9.77 -12.75 -73.64
N LYS A 705 9.04 -12.50 -74.73
CA LYS A 705 9.25 -11.32 -75.58
C LYS A 705 7.91 -10.75 -75.98
N ALA A 706 7.78 -9.43 -75.90
CA ALA A 706 6.67 -8.69 -76.48
C ALA A 706 7.22 -7.61 -77.41
N HIS A 707 6.55 -7.39 -78.54
CA HIS A 707 6.84 -6.27 -79.44
C HIS A 707 5.57 -5.91 -80.21
N THR A 708 5.62 -4.80 -80.93
CA THR A 708 4.52 -4.41 -81.82
C THR A 708 4.92 -4.65 -83.27
N GLN A 709 3.95 -5.10 -84.09
CA GLN A 709 4.17 -5.39 -85.50
C GLN A 709 3.04 -4.81 -86.35
N CYS A 710 3.39 -4.26 -87.51
CA CYS A 710 2.43 -3.80 -88.52
C CYS A 710 2.22 -4.88 -89.59
N LEU A 711 0.96 -5.26 -89.82
CA LEU A 711 0.51 -6.17 -90.87
C LEU A 711 -0.77 -5.61 -91.50
N ASP A 712 -0.80 -5.43 -92.81
CA ASP A 712 -1.96 -4.89 -93.56
C ASP A 712 -2.55 -3.61 -92.94
N GLU A 713 -1.71 -2.59 -92.72
CA GLU A 713 -2.03 -1.30 -92.08
C GLU A 713 -2.56 -1.40 -90.64
N LYS A 714 -2.46 -2.55 -89.98
CA LYS A 714 -2.91 -2.76 -88.59
C LYS A 714 -1.74 -3.08 -87.66
N ALA A 715 -1.76 -2.45 -86.49
CA ALA A 715 -0.86 -2.68 -85.38
C ALA A 715 -1.34 -3.88 -84.56
N TYR A 716 -0.40 -4.77 -84.25
CA TYR A 716 -0.59 -5.93 -83.40
C TYR A 716 0.38 -5.88 -82.22
N ILE A 717 -0.08 -6.30 -81.05
CA ILE A 717 0.80 -6.65 -79.93
C ILE A 717 1.14 -8.12 -80.08
N VAL A 718 2.41 -8.42 -80.31
CA VAL A 718 2.93 -9.77 -80.51
C VAL A 718 3.64 -10.18 -79.23
N VAL A 719 3.07 -11.14 -78.51
CA VAL A 719 3.70 -11.71 -77.32
C VAL A 719 4.06 -13.15 -77.61
N SER A 720 5.30 -13.51 -77.27
CA SER A 720 5.82 -14.85 -77.39
C SER A 720 6.44 -15.31 -76.09
N ALA A 721 6.31 -16.60 -75.81
CA ALA A 721 6.93 -17.24 -74.68
C ALA A 721 7.51 -18.59 -75.12
N VAL A 722 8.78 -18.81 -74.82
CA VAL A 722 9.44 -20.11 -74.99
C VAL A 722 9.38 -20.83 -73.66
N ASN A 723 8.81 -22.04 -73.65
CA ASN A 723 8.90 -22.91 -72.49
C ASN A 723 10.34 -23.41 -72.34
N LYS A 724 11.12 -22.86 -71.39
CA LYS A 724 12.49 -23.34 -71.10
C LYS A 724 12.49 -24.44 -70.04
N ALA A 725 11.33 -24.86 -69.55
CA ALA A 725 11.25 -25.97 -68.62
C ALA A 725 11.54 -27.29 -69.35
N ALA A 726 12.01 -28.29 -68.59
CA ALA A 726 12.22 -29.65 -69.10
C ALA A 726 10.90 -30.41 -69.34
N LEU A 727 9.76 -29.88 -68.89
CA LEU A 727 8.43 -30.48 -68.99
C LEU A 727 7.45 -29.55 -69.71
N ALA A 728 6.36 -30.11 -70.23
CA ALA A 728 5.30 -29.31 -70.82
C ALA A 728 4.61 -28.44 -69.76
N ALA A 729 4.32 -27.18 -70.10
CA ALA A 729 3.71 -26.22 -69.18
C ALA A 729 2.47 -25.57 -69.80
N ASP A 730 1.53 -25.15 -68.96
CA ASP A 730 0.43 -24.29 -69.38
C ASP A 730 0.92 -22.84 -69.34
N ILE A 731 0.87 -22.12 -70.47
CA ILE A 731 1.34 -20.73 -70.57
C ILE A 731 0.15 -19.81 -70.84
N ARG A 732 0.03 -18.72 -70.07
CA ARG A 732 -0.92 -17.64 -70.32
C ARG A 732 -0.18 -16.42 -70.82
N LEU A 733 -0.64 -15.83 -71.92
CA LEU A 733 -0.19 -14.52 -72.39
C LEU A 733 -1.34 -13.54 -72.17
N THR A 734 -1.07 -12.43 -71.50
CA THR A 734 -2.06 -11.41 -71.17
C THR A 734 -1.57 -10.05 -71.64
N SER A 735 -2.44 -9.33 -72.35
CA SER A 735 -2.31 -7.90 -72.67
C SER A 735 -3.61 -7.18 -72.35
N ASP A 736 -3.67 -5.86 -72.56
CA ASP A 736 -4.89 -5.07 -72.38
C ASP A 736 -6.03 -5.52 -73.31
N GLU A 737 -5.70 -6.19 -74.42
CA GLU A 737 -6.67 -6.75 -75.38
C GLU A 737 -7.22 -8.12 -74.96
N GLY A 738 -6.73 -8.69 -73.86
CA GLY A 738 -7.24 -9.93 -73.28
C GLY A 738 -6.16 -10.97 -72.94
N THR A 739 -6.62 -12.13 -72.45
CA THR A 739 -5.77 -13.26 -72.07
C THR A 739 -6.01 -14.46 -72.97
N VAL A 740 -4.93 -15.07 -73.47
CA VAL A 740 -4.96 -16.36 -74.17
C VAL A 740 -4.21 -17.41 -73.35
N LYS A 741 -4.75 -18.62 -73.29
CA LYS A 741 -4.14 -19.77 -72.60
C LYS A 741 -3.72 -20.82 -73.62
N PHE A 742 -2.46 -21.22 -73.54
CA PHE A 742 -1.91 -22.36 -74.25
C PHE A 742 -1.67 -23.49 -73.25
N THR A 743 -2.21 -24.67 -73.54
CA THR A 743 -2.05 -25.83 -72.67
C THR A 743 -1.00 -26.78 -73.22
N LYS A 744 -0.27 -27.47 -72.32
CA LYS A 744 0.73 -28.48 -72.69
C LYS A 744 1.79 -27.99 -73.70
N VAL A 745 2.30 -26.77 -73.53
CA VAL A 745 3.39 -26.23 -74.37
C VAL A 745 4.65 -27.03 -74.11
N ALA A 746 5.14 -27.78 -75.11
CA ALA A 746 6.28 -28.68 -74.96
C ALA A 746 7.59 -27.94 -74.61
N PRO A 747 8.58 -28.61 -73.98
CA PRO A 747 9.92 -28.06 -73.77
C PRO A 747 10.53 -27.50 -75.05
N GLY A 748 11.09 -26.29 -74.99
CA GLY A 748 11.66 -25.57 -76.12
C GLY A 748 10.64 -25.03 -77.14
N ALA A 749 9.35 -25.38 -77.01
CA ALA A 749 8.32 -24.87 -77.90
C ALA A 749 8.01 -23.40 -77.58
N THR A 750 7.71 -22.64 -78.62
CA THR A 750 7.32 -21.23 -78.53
C THR A 750 5.83 -21.12 -78.79
N VAL A 751 5.11 -20.45 -77.89
CA VAL A 751 3.76 -19.97 -78.18
C VAL A 751 3.83 -18.49 -78.49
N THR A 752 3.10 -18.05 -79.51
CA THR A 752 3.01 -16.65 -79.90
C THR A 752 1.55 -16.32 -80.15
N TYR A 753 1.11 -15.17 -79.64
CA TYR A 753 -0.22 -14.64 -79.93
C TYR A 753 -0.13 -13.18 -80.34
N LEU A 754 -1.00 -12.81 -81.27
CA LEU A 754 -1.08 -11.48 -81.84
C LEU A 754 -2.46 -10.92 -81.55
N TRP A 755 -2.55 -9.90 -80.69
CA TRP A 755 -3.78 -9.14 -80.53
C TRP A 755 -3.80 -7.99 -81.54
N LYS A 756 -4.87 -7.91 -82.32
CA LYS A 756 -5.09 -6.80 -83.27
C LYS A 756 -5.65 -5.60 -82.50
N VAL A 757 -4.92 -4.49 -82.49
CA VAL A 757 -5.29 -3.28 -81.72
C VAL A 757 -5.98 -2.22 -82.60
N GLY A 758 -5.51 -2.00 -83.83
CA GLY A 758 -6.01 -0.91 -84.68
C GLY A 758 -4.93 -0.37 -85.62
N LYS A 759 -4.91 0.94 -85.91
CA LYS A 759 -3.80 1.57 -86.67
C LYS A 759 -2.62 2.04 -85.80
N LYS A 760 -2.83 2.15 -84.49
CA LYS A 760 -1.83 2.62 -83.52
C LYS A 760 -1.95 1.83 -82.22
N VAL A 761 -0.81 1.53 -81.61
CA VAL A 761 -0.70 0.95 -80.26
C VAL A 761 0.34 1.77 -79.48
N ALA A 762 0.06 2.04 -78.21
CA ALA A 762 0.98 2.77 -77.33
C ALA A 762 2.06 1.83 -76.75
N ASP A 763 3.07 2.40 -76.08
CA ASP A 763 3.99 1.60 -75.25
C ASP A 763 3.18 0.90 -74.14
N GLY A 764 3.56 -0.34 -73.84
CA GLY A 764 2.82 -1.13 -72.87
C GLY A 764 3.58 -2.35 -72.40
N LYS A 765 2.88 -3.20 -71.65
CA LYS A 765 3.47 -4.38 -71.02
C LYS A 765 2.49 -5.54 -71.04
N ALA A 766 2.93 -6.66 -71.60
CA ALA A 766 2.23 -7.92 -71.46
C ALA A 766 2.70 -8.67 -70.19
N THR A 767 1.82 -9.49 -69.62
CA THR A 767 2.17 -10.44 -68.56
C THR A 767 2.12 -11.84 -69.13
N VAL A 768 3.20 -12.59 -68.92
CA VAL A 768 3.29 -14.00 -69.30
C VAL A 768 3.33 -14.83 -68.03
N ALA A 769 2.45 -15.82 -67.88
CA ALA A 769 2.44 -16.70 -66.72
C ALA A 769 2.61 -18.16 -67.12
N GLY A 770 3.58 -18.85 -66.53
CA GLY A 770 3.75 -20.29 -66.64
C GLY A 770 3.15 -21.00 -65.44
N TYR A 771 2.27 -21.96 -65.67
CA TYR A 771 1.69 -22.80 -64.64
C TYR A 771 2.38 -24.16 -64.60
N THR A 772 2.77 -24.56 -63.42
CA THR A 772 3.25 -25.92 -63.13
C THR A 772 2.46 -26.53 -61.99
N TRP A 773 2.44 -27.86 -61.97
CA TRP A 773 1.79 -28.67 -60.96
C TRP A 773 2.75 -29.79 -60.56
N SER A 774 3.05 -29.89 -59.27
CA SER A 774 3.86 -30.98 -58.73
C SER A 774 3.25 -31.47 -57.44
N ALA A 775 3.13 -32.81 -57.31
CA ALA A 775 2.66 -33.50 -56.12
C ALA A 775 1.39 -32.89 -55.47
N GLY A 776 0.41 -32.49 -56.29
CA GLY A 776 -0.87 -31.96 -55.80
C GLY A 776 -0.91 -30.45 -55.53
N VAL A 777 0.20 -29.74 -55.76
CA VAL A 777 0.30 -28.29 -55.57
C VAL A 777 0.57 -27.60 -56.91
N GLY A 778 -0.25 -26.59 -57.24
CA GLY A 778 -0.11 -25.78 -58.45
C GLY A 778 0.49 -24.41 -58.16
N LYS A 779 1.40 -23.93 -59.04
CA LYS A 779 2.02 -22.60 -58.94
C LYS A 779 2.00 -21.89 -60.29
N TYR A 780 1.62 -20.61 -60.30
CA TYR A 780 1.88 -19.71 -61.42
C TYR A 780 3.18 -18.94 -61.16
N SER A 781 4.03 -18.92 -62.18
CA SER A 781 5.23 -18.08 -62.25
C SER A 781 4.98 -16.98 -63.29
N THR A 782 5.07 -15.72 -62.90
CA THR A 782 4.68 -14.58 -63.74
C THR A 782 5.90 -13.76 -64.17
N TYR A 783 5.90 -13.40 -65.45
CA TYR A 783 7.00 -12.73 -66.12
C TYR A 783 6.50 -11.49 -66.87
N PRO A 784 7.07 -10.32 -66.58
CA PRO A 784 6.77 -9.09 -67.30
C PRO A 784 7.43 -9.04 -68.70
N ALA A 785 6.67 -8.69 -69.75
CA ALA A 785 7.20 -8.52 -71.12
C ALA A 785 6.80 -7.15 -71.70
N PRO A 786 7.68 -6.12 -71.61
CA PRO A 786 7.39 -4.79 -72.17
C PRO A 786 7.45 -4.80 -73.71
N TYR A 787 6.68 -3.93 -74.35
CA TYR A 787 6.72 -3.67 -75.79
C TYR A 787 6.62 -2.16 -76.08
N THR A 788 7.28 -1.72 -77.16
CA THR A 788 7.20 -0.33 -77.64
C THR A 788 6.06 -0.18 -78.62
N GLY A 789 5.28 0.89 -78.48
CA GLY A 789 4.17 1.28 -79.34
C GLY A 789 4.61 1.59 -80.76
N SER A 790 3.66 1.48 -81.69
CA SER A 790 3.90 1.75 -83.12
C SER A 790 2.63 2.26 -83.79
N THR A 791 2.80 2.98 -84.90
CA THR A 791 1.71 3.44 -85.76
C THR A 791 1.94 2.91 -87.16
N CYS A 792 1.00 2.11 -87.66
CA CYS A 792 1.08 1.47 -88.97
C CYS A 792 0.51 2.41 -90.03
N LYS A 793 1.35 2.72 -91.02
CA LYS A 793 0.99 3.59 -92.14
C LYS A 793 0.36 2.80 -93.27
#